data_AF-A0AAU6FKS6-F1
#
_entry.id   AF-A0AAU6FKS6-F1
#
_cell.length_a   1.000
_cell.length_b   1.000
_cell.length_c   1.000
_cell.angle_alpha   90.00
_cell.angle_beta   90.00
_cell.angle_gamma   90.00
#
_symmetry.space_group_name_H-M   'P 1'
#
loop_
_entity.id
_entity.type
_entity.pdbx_description
1 polymer ?
#
loop_
_entity_poly.entity_id
_entity_poly.type
_entity_poly.pdbx_seq_one_letter_code
_entity_poly.pdbx_strand_id
1 'polypeptide(L)'
;MLIAEAVWADRFRRPPWYLRWLLTVGYVVLSLPAVLLLVGPDRRDRSIWESTGASCRRTFLRPLSDGLRPGAFLVSPDFRHVARMGWRFLTLLVLLAAFKELLTEHPRWTVGCAAVLIGLLCTRLNVADHVIMAAARSQEREKLLDFLEERLRWMQAHCDEIVIVAHSQGGFLAHQLMTRDGGRNQSKVMRLVGVGSGLKPIRLLQQLRRPLVWAVAWMLPTASLCLAWGASPLIEPSSSEIAAGMLMYLEATMPALVVPLGAQSPEFTSAMLDSVAESMRQVQFGLLFLGDMPWERWAAIAVSAALTLACGLTIRFRIRPTAERLFALPPSNGPQQLEWEEYSSQHDMVGRMLLPTLPRGVEQEATPVLGHPLGDHTRYFDDDGLLTRHLAARLLADVESSTHQSLGASRWAETVARYERALRKQHDRRRCFQGVLMLWVAAGSLTPRMARGATLVDAVVGSWQVLAAATVLLSAAFTWRGRRSHRKLVAMLDAELRGEPQPAPSVTIVAPQHRAAATLALAIGAVVSFLGALGLTMLSGLQPAWNVRSPGAPMIAAFTLAALAAATGSGYRVRRAWIAGAGLFACLPALASSGPLGSTAPAWAKAPGGPLAATVLVTLTLALVSLSRARLVHLPEASSNCSPSVPTAGKALPHSRRSADDVESGVRAGGRLAGAPRITR
;
A
#
# COMPACT_ATOMS: atom_id res chain seq x y z
N MET A 1 -34.29 -4.13 20.50
CA MET A 1 -32.88 -4.55 20.30
C MET A 1 -32.19 -4.57 21.66
N LEU A 2 -31.67 -5.73 22.08
CA LEU A 2 -30.90 -5.87 23.31
C LEU A 2 -29.40 -5.80 22.98
N ILE A 3 -28.59 -5.14 23.81
CA ILE A 3 -27.14 -5.07 23.65
C ILE A 3 -26.51 -5.59 24.94
N ALA A 4 -25.55 -6.51 24.83
CA ALA A 4 -24.73 -6.94 25.95
C ALA A 4 -23.24 -6.87 25.58
N GLU A 5 -22.45 -6.35 26.50
CA GLU A 5 -21.00 -6.27 26.37
C GLU A 5 -20.32 -7.41 27.14
N ALA A 6 -19.31 -8.03 26.53
CA ALA A 6 -18.53 -9.11 27.13
C ALA A 6 -17.03 -8.75 27.18
N VAL A 7 -16.63 -8.00 28.21
CA VAL A 7 -15.23 -7.60 28.42
C VAL A 7 -14.44 -8.74 29.07
N TRP A 8 -13.58 -9.40 28.28
CA TRP A 8 -12.77 -10.53 28.74
C TRP A 8 -11.36 -10.13 29.23
N ALA A 9 -10.87 -8.94 28.86
CA ALA A 9 -9.48 -8.52 29.09
C ALA A 9 -9.09 -8.42 30.58
N ASP A 10 -10.06 -8.24 31.46
CA ASP A 10 -9.82 -8.14 32.91
C ASP A 10 -10.02 -9.46 33.66
N ARG A 11 -10.41 -10.53 32.97
CA ARG A 11 -10.84 -11.79 33.61
C ARG A 11 -9.76 -12.86 33.69
N PHE A 12 -8.62 -12.71 33.01
CA PHE A 12 -7.55 -13.71 33.03
C PHE A 12 -6.50 -13.43 34.11
N ARG A 13 -5.99 -14.50 34.72
CA ARG A 13 -4.93 -14.42 35.73
C ARG A 13 -3.60 -14.08 35.04
N ARG A 14 -2.95 -13.01 35.48
CA ARG A 14 -1.63 -12.61 34.98
C ARG A 14 -0.51 -13.23 35.81
N PRO A 15 0.68 -13.50 35.22
CA PRO A 15 1.83 -13.96 35.98
C PRO A 15 2.29 -12.90 37.00
N PRO A 16 3.10 -13.30 38.00
CA PRO A 16 3.79 -12.37 38.88
C PRO A 16 4.52 -11.30 38.07
N TRP A 17 4.42 -10.03 38.49
CA TRP A 17 4.85 -8.87 37.70
C TRP A 17 6.32 -8.95 37.26
N TYR A 18 7.19 -9.48 38.13
CA TYR A 18 8.63 -9.63 37.89
C TYR A 18 8.98 -10.73 36.87
N LEU A 19 8.08 -11.68 36.59
CA LEU A 19 8.28 -12.73 35.58
C LEU A 19 7.72 -12.35 34.20
N ARG A 20 6.89 -11.30 34.13
CA ARG A 20 6.17 -10.94 32.90
C ARG A 20 7.11 -10.59 31.76
N TRP A 21 8.18 -9.84 32.06
CA TRP A 21 9.13 -9.43 31.05
C TRP A 21 9.89 -10.64 30.48
N LEU A 22 10.35 -11.58 31.31
CA LEU A 22 11.02 -12.81 30.87
C LEU A 22 10.13 -13.66 29.95
N LEU A 23 8.90 -13.89 30.39
CA LEU A 23 7.93 -14.66 29.61
C LEU A 23 7.61 -13.98 28.28
N THR A 24 7.50 -12.65 28.29
CA THR A 24 7.21 -11.87 27.08
C THR A 24 8.41 -11.88 26.12
N VAL A 25 9.61 -11.62 26.61
CA VAL A 25 10.84 -11.63 25.80
C VAL A 25 11.07 -13.03 25.21
N GLY A 26 10.96 -14.08 26.02
CA GLY A 26 11.08 -15.46 25.54
C GLY A 26 10.07 -15.79 24.44
N TYR A 27 8.82 -15.33 24.60
CA TYR A 27 7.79 -15.51 23.59
C TYR A 27 8.04 -14.71 22.31
N VAL A 28 8.53 -13.48 22.42
CA VAL A 28 8.89 -12.63 21.28
C VAL A 28 10.03 -13.25 20.49
N VAL A 29 11.06 -13.79 21.16
CA VAL A 29 12.18 -14.50 20.50
C VAL A 29 11.68 -15.72 19.74
N LEU A 30 10.79 -16.51 20.35
CA LEU A 30 10.18 -17.67 19.67
C LEU A 30 9.35 -17.25 18.44
N SER A 31 8.73 -16.08 18.51
CA SER A 31 7.82 -15.54 17.49
C SER A 31 8.52 -14.65 16.44
N LEU A 32 9.83 -14.45 16.55
CA LEU A 32 10.61 -13.60 15.66
C LEU A 32 10.43 -13.91 14.16
N PRO A 33 10.36 -15.19 13.69
CA PRO A 33 10.11 -15.45 12.27
C PRO A 33 8.73 -14.96 11.81
N ALA A 34 7.73 -14.90 12.70
CA ALA A 34 6.42 -14.30 12.41
C ALA A 34 6.54 -12.80 12.09
N VAL A 35 7.41 -12.09 12.83
CA VAL A 35 7.66 -10.66 12.62
C VAL A 35 8.32 -10.42 11.27
N LEU A 36 9.27 -11.29 10.86
CA LEU A 36 9.89 -11.21 9.54
C LEU A 36 8.88 -11.45 8.41
N LEU A 37 7.91 -12.35 8.62
CA LEU A 37 6.81 -12.55 7.66
C LEU A 37 5.88 -11.33 7.53
N LEU A 38 5.81 -10.43 8.53
CA LEU A 38 5.04 -9.18 8.45
C LEU A 38 5.66 -8.14 7.51
N VAL A 39 6.94 -8.29 7.17
CA VAL A 39 7.65 -7.49 6.16
C VAL A 39 7.28 -7.97 4.75
N GLY A 40 6.92 -9.25 4.63
CA GLY A 40 6.48 -9.92 3.41
C GLY A 40 5.15 -9.40 2.82
N PRO A 41 4.64 -10.06 1.76
CA PRO A 41 3.39 -9.68 1.09
C PRO A 41 2.21 -9.57 2.06
N ASP A 42 1.32 -8.60 1.84
CA ASP A 42 0.11 -8.39 2.65
C ASP A 42 -1.18 -8.53 1.85
N ARG A 43 -2.33 -8.35 2.50
CA ARG A 43 -3.66 -8.47 1.88
C ARG A 43 -3.80 -7.73 0.54
N ARG A 44 -3.10 -6.62 0.33
CA ARG A 44 -3.15 -5.84 -0.92
C ARG A 44 -2.37 -6.49 -2.07
N ASP A 45 -1.55 -7.47 -1.78
CA ASP A 45 -0.75 -8.25 -2.74
C ASP A 45 -1.49 -9.51 -3.20
N ARG A 46 -2.61 -9.85 -2.56
CA ARG A 46 -3.36 -11.09 -2.77
C ARG A 46 -3.70 -11.36 -4.24
N SER A 47 -4.05 -10.34 -5.02
CA SER A 47 -4.40 -10.47 -6.45
C SER A 47 -3.26 -11.02 -7.32
N ILE A 48 -2.00 -10.85 -6.89
CA ILE A 48 -0.82 -11.37 -7.60
C ILE A 48 -0.65 -12.86 -7.32
N TRP A 49 -0.97 -13.29 -6.10
CA TRP A 49 -0.77 -14.66 -5.62
C TRP A 49 -1.97 -15.58 -5.87
N GLU A 50 -3.19 -15.03 -5.90
CA GLU A 50 -4.43 -15.76 -6.19
C GLU A 50 -4.80 -15.77 -7.68
N SER A 51 -3.83 -15.60 -8.58
CA SER A 51 -4.09 -15.70 -10.02
C SER A 51 -4.90 -16.97 -10.29
N THR A 52 -6.12 -16.82 -10.77
CA THR A 52 -7.01 -17.90 -11.16
C THR A 52 -6.22 -18.94 -11.97
N GLY A 53 -6.39 -20.21 -11.60
CA GLY A 53 -5.47 -21.33 -11.87
C GLY A 53 -5.05 -21.63 -13.31
N ALA A 54 -5.40 -20.79 -14.29
CA ALA A 54 -4.98 -20.88 -15.68
C ALA A 54 -3.77 -19.99 -16.04
N SER A 55 -3.34 -19.05 -15.19
CA SER A 55 -2.37 -18.00 -15.58
C SER A 55 -0.92 -18.21 -15.14
N CYS A 56 -0.57 -19.25 -14.37
CA CYS A 56 0.80 -19.40 -13.84
C CYS A 56 1.89 -19.35 -14.95
N ARG A 57 1.60 -19.85 -16.15
CA ARG A 57 2.53 -19.88 -17.29
C ARG A 57 2.63 -18.57 -18.09
N ARG A 58 1.74 -17.58 -17.88
CA ARG A 58 1.66 -16.33 -18.67
C ARG A 58 2.22 -15.08 -17.98
N THR A 59 2.70 -15.18 -16.74
CA THR A 59 2.76 -14.03 -15.83
C THR A 59 4.13 -13.36 -15.72
N PHE A 60 5.26 -13.95 -16.14
CA PHE A 60 6.57 -13.33 -15.88
C PHE A 60 7.11 -12.43 -17.01
N LEU A 61 6.88 -12.81 -18.27
CA LEU A 61 7.45 -12.08 -19.43
C LEU A 61 6.58 -10.90 -19.91
N ARG A 62 5.26 -10.99 -19.74
CA ARG A 62 4.32 -9.94 -20.18
C ARG A 62 4.39 -8.66 -19.33
N PRO A 63 4.59 -8.71 -18.00
CA PRO A 63 4.83 -7.52 -17.19
C PRO A 63 6.13 -6.80 -17.53
N LEU A 64 7.14 -7.54 -18.00
CA LEU A 64 8.41 -6.98 -18.46
C LEU A 64 8.21 -6.21 -19.78
N SER A 65 7.41 -6.74 -20.71
CA SER A 65 7.06 -6.03 -21.95
C SER A 65 6.08 -4.86 -21.74
N ASP A 66 5.10 -5.00 -20.84
CA ASP A 66 4.13 -3.95 -20.52
C ASP A 66 4.74 -2.87 -19.61
N GLY A 67 5.73 -3.22 -18.80
CA GLY A 67 6.51 -2.32 -17.94
C GLY A 67 7.40 -1.34 -18.71
N LEU A 68 7.75 -1.66 -19.97
CA LEU A 68 8.48 -0.76 -20.85
C LEU A 68 7.61 0.37 -21.44
N ARG A 69 6.28 0.33 -21.25
CA ARG A 69 5.41 1.47 -21.60
C ARG A 69 5.48 2.53 -20.50
N PRO A 70 6.01 3.75 -20.76
CA PRO A 70 6.25 4.76 -19.72
C PRO A 70 5.00 5.15 -18.92
N GLY A 71 3.81 5.06 -19.52
CA GLY A 71 2.53 5.34 -18.87
C GLY A 71 1.99 4.22 -17.98
N ALA A 72 2.40 2.97 -18.22
CA ALA A 72 1.93 1.80 -17.47
C ALA A 72 2.83 1.47 -16.28
N PHE A 73 4.15 1.75 -16.37
CA PHE A 73 5.14 1.38 -15.35
C PHE A 73 4.78 1.89 -13.94
N LEU A 74 4.47 3.19 -13.78
CA LEU A 74 4.13 3.78 -12.48
C LEU A 74 2.73 3.37 -11.97
N VAL A 75 1.89 2.81 -12.85
CA VAL A 75 0.47 2.56 -12.56
C VAL A 75 0.19 1.06 -12.47
N SER A 76 1.09 0.19 -12.92
CA SER A 76 0.90 -1.25 -12.97
C SER A 76 0.78 -1.86 -11.56
N PRO A 77 -0.07 -2.90 -11.39
CA PRO A 77 -0.18 -3.61 -10.13
C PRO A 77 1.16 -4.17 -9.64
N ASP A 78 1.98 -4.68 -10.57
CA ASP A 78 3.25 -5.35 -10.27
C ASP A 78 4.30 -4.36 -9.76
N PHE A 79 4.42 -3.18 -10.40
CA PHE A 79 5.31 -2.13 -9.90
C PHE A 79 4.90 -1.67 -8.51
N ARG A 80 3.59 -1.50 -8.25
CA ARG A 80 3.10 -1.13 -6.91
C ARG A 80 3.39 -2.21 -5.86
N HIS A 81 3.44 -3.47 -6.24
CA HIS A 81 3.83 -4.55 -5.34
C HIS A 81 5.33 -4.47 -5.01
N VAL A 82 6.18 -4.44 -6.03
CA VAL A 82 7.63 -4.32 -5.88
C VAL A 82 7.99 -3.07 -5.08
N ALA A 83 7.39 -1.92 -5.39
CA ALA A 83 7.61 -0.67 -4.68
C ALA A 83 7.19 -0.75 -3.20
N ARG A 84 6.06 -1.41 -2.88
CA ARG A 84 5.61 -1.59 -1.50
C ARG A 84 6.53 -2.54 -0.72
N MET A 85 6.98 -3.62 -1.35
CA MET A 85 7.95 -4.54 -0.76
C MET A 85 9.29 -3.84 -0.53
N GLY A 86 9.84 -3.17 -1.55
CA GLY A 86 11.05 -2.37 -1.45
C GLY A 86 10.97 -1.31 -0.36
N TRP A 87 9.82 -0.64 -0.22
CA TRP A 87 9.57 0.31 0.87
C TRP A 87 9.63 -0.31 2.27
N ARG A 88 9.03 -1.48 2.46
CA ARG A 88 9.08 -2.20 3.76
C ARG A 88 10.50 -2.65 4.07
N PHE A 89 11.22 -3.17 3.07
CA PHE A 89 12.62 -3.55 3.20
C PHE A 89 13.51 -2.35 3.55
N LEU A 90 13.36 -1.23 2.85
CA LEU A 90 14.09 0.00 3.14
C LEU A 90 13.82 0.47 4.58
N THR A 91 12.55 0.47 5.00
CA THR A 91 12.18 0.83 6.38
C THR A 91 12.84 -0.10 7.40
N LEU A 92 12.84 -1.42 7.14
CA LEU A 92 13.50 -2.39 8.01
C LEU A 92 15.02 -2.14 8.08
N LEU A 93 15.69 -1.92 6.95
CA LEU A 93 17.12 -1.64 6.91
C LEU A 93 17.47 -0.35 7.67
N VAL A 94 16.67 0.70 7.51
CA VAL A 94 16.85 1.96 8.27
C VAL A 94 16.68 1.73 9.78
N LEU A 95 15.69 0.93 10.19
CA LEU A 95 15.50 0.58 11.60
C LEU A 95 16.64 -0.26 12.16
N LEU A 96 17.14 -1.24 11.39
CA LEU A 96 18.29 -2.05 11.77
C LEU A 96 19.57 -1.21 11.88
N ALA A 97 19.79 -0.28 10.96
CA ALA A 97 20.91 0.66 11.00
C ALA A 97 20.84 1.57 12.24
N ALA A 98 19.66 2.16 12.50
CA ALA A 98 19.42 2.97 13.70
C ALA A 98 19.63 2.16 15.00
N PHE A 99 19.16 0.91 15.04
CA PHE A 99 19.33 0.03 16.18
C PHE A 99 20.80 -0.35 16.40
N LYS A 100 21.53 -0.66 15.32
CA LYS A 100 22.98 -0.91 15.37
C LYS A 100 23.71 0.30 15.96
N GLU A 101 23.46 1.50 15.44
CA GLU A 101 24.10 2.73 15.94
C GLU A 101 23.77 3.01 17.40
N LEU A 102 22.51 2.83 17.81
CA LEU A 102 22.11 2.96 19.21
C LEU A 102 22.90 2.00 20.12
N LEU A 103 23.10 0.75 19.67
CA LEU A 103 23.82 -0.28 20.42
C LEU A 103 25.33 0.00 20.49
N THR A 104 25.95 0.46 19.40
CA THR A 104 27.42 0.65 19.33
C THR A 104 27.87 2.01 19.82
N GLU A 105 27.23 3.09 19.39
CA GLU A 105 27.67 4.47 19.67
C GLU A 105 27.04 5.04 20.96
N HIS A 106 25.90 4.47 21.39
CA HIS A 106 25.11 5.01 22.49
C HIS A 106 24.73 3.94 23.55
N PRO A 107 25.69 3.20 24.11
CA PRO A 107 25.40 2.08 25.02
C PRO A 107 24.62 2.50 26.28
N ARG A 108 24.86 3.71 26.80
CA ARG A 108 24.11 4.24 27.96
C ARG A 108 22.63 4.44 27.65
N TRP A 109 22.32 4.99 26.48
CA TRP A 109 20.93 5.12 26.00
C TRP A 109 20.31 3.76 25.75
N THR A 110 21.06 2.81 25.21
CA THR A 110 20.59 1.42 25.04
C THR A 110 20.18 0.80 26.37
N VAL A 111 21.02 0.89 27.40
CA VAL A 111 20.70 0.38 28.75
C VAL A 111 19.47 1.08 29.32
N GLY A 112 19.39 2.41 29.20
CA GLY A 112 18.22 3.18 29.65
C GLY A 112 16.93 2.77 28.94
N CYS A 113 16.94 2.68 27.61
CA CYS A 113 15.82 2.23 26.80
C CYS A 113 15.40 0.79 27.14
N ALA A 114 16.37 -0.11 27.34
CA ALA A 114 16.12 -1.48 27.75
C ALA A 114 15.48 -1.55 29.15
N ALA A 115 15.98 -0.76 30.11
CA ALA A 115 15.40 -0.68 31.45
C ALA A 115 13.96 -0.16 31.43
N VAL A 116 13.68 0.89 30.64
CA VAL A 116 12.33 1.42 30.44
C VAL A 116 11.42 0.37 29.80
N LEU A 117 11.90 -0.33 28.76
CA LEU A 117 11.14 -1.38 28.09
C LEU A 117 10.82 -2.54 29.05
N ILE A 118 11.80 -3.01 29.81
CA ILE A 118 11.60 -4.05 30.84
C ILE A 118 10.58 -3.58 31.88
N GLY A 119 10.73 -2.34 32.37
CA GLY A 119 9.76 -1.72 33.28
C GLY A 119 8.34 -1.74 32.73
N LEU A 120 8.15 -1.33 31.47
CA LEU A 120 6.85 -1.38 30.78
C LEU A 120 6.31 -2.81 30.66
N LEU A 121 7.15 -3.79 30.31
CA LEU A 121 6.78 -5.20 30.20
C LEU A 121 6.39 -5.85 31.54
N CYS A 122 6.91 -5.33 32.66
CA CYS A 122 6.52 -5.71 34.01
C CYS A 122 5.13 -5.16 34.41
N THR A 123 4.69 -4.06 33.80
CA THR A 123 3.42 -3.40 34.17
C THR A 123 2.18 -4.07 33.55
N ARG A 124 1.00 -3.51 33.85
CA ARG A 124 -0.27 -3.89 33.19
C ARG A 124 -0.35 -3.41 31.73
N LEU A 125 0.53 -2.48 31.31
CA LEU A 125 0.62 -1.94 29.96
C LEU A 125 1.26 -2.92 28.96
N ASN A 126 1.69 -4.09 29.42
CA ASN A 126 2.18 -5.16 28.55
C ASN A 126 1.03 -5.74 27.70
N VAL A 127 0.82 -5.13 26.52
CA VAL A 127 -0.21 -5.55 25.55
C VAL A 127 0.09 -6.97 25.03
N ALA A 128 1.37 -7.37 24.95
CA ALA A 128 1.75 -8.69 24.49
C ALA A 128 1.23 -9.83 25.39
N ASP A 129 1.06 -9.59 26.69
CA ASP A 129 0.51 -10.59 27.63
C ASP A 129 -0.92 -11.02 27.25
N HIS A 130 -1.71 -10.13 26.63
CA HIS A 130 -3.06 -10.45 26.14
C HIS A 130 -3.02 -11.40 24.93
N VAL A 131 -2.06 -11.18 24.02
CA VAL A 131 -1.83 -12.04 22.85
C VAL A 131 -1.26 -13.39 23.30
N ILE A 132 -0.31 -13.39 24.24
CA ILE A 132 0.27 -14.60 24.82
C ILE A 132 -0.81 -15.43 25.52
N MET A 133 -1.74 -14.80 26.24
CA MET A 133 -2.87 -15.50 26.83
C MET A 133 -3.69 -16.24 25.76
N ALA A 134 -4.14 -15.55 24.72
CA ALA A 134 -4.95 -16.15 23.66
C ALA A 134 -4.17 -17.25 22.89
N ALA A 135 -2.90 -17.01 22.59
CA ALA A 135 -2.08 -17.90 21.78
C ALA A 135 -1.52 -19.09 22.56
N ALA A 136 -1.07 -18.91 23.80
CA ALA A 136 -0.22 -19.88 24.50
C ALA A 136 -0.85 -20.53 25.74
N ARG A 137 -1.82 -19.88 26.40
CA ARG A 137 -2.37 -20.31 27.69
C ARG A 137 -3.74 -20.98 27.54
N SER A 138 -3.74 -22.28 27.24
CA SER A 138 -4.97 -23.03 26.92
C SER A 138 -5.96 -23.10 28.06
N GLN A 139 -5.52 -23.25 29.31
CA GLN A 139 -6.40 -23.37 30.46
C GLN A 139 -7.11 -22.05 30.79
N GLU A 140 -6.38 -20.93 30.77
CA GLU A 140 -6.94 -19.60 30.95
C GLU A 140 -7.90 -19.24 29.82
N ARG A 141 -7.56 -19.63 28.59
CA ARG A 141 -8.43 -19.43 27.43
C ARG A 141 -9.75 -20.18 27.57
N GLU A 142 -9.73 -21.42 28.07
CA GLU A 142 -10.95 -22.20 28.28
C GLU A 142 -11.90 -21.52 29.29
N LYS A 143 -11.35 -21.00 30.39
CA LYS A 143 -12.13 -20.22 31.38
C LYS A 143 -12.78 -18.98 30.77
N LEU A 144 -12.11 -18.34 29.81
CA LEU A 144 -12.69 -17.20 29.09
C LEU A 144 -13.80 -17.66 28.12
N LEU A 145 -13.64 -18.81 27.46
CA LEU A 145 -14.69 -19.39 26.62
C LEU A 145 -15.92 -19.73 27.45
N ASP A 146 -15.76 -20.31 28.64
CA ASP A 146 -16.87 -20.59 29.56
C ASP A 146 -17.61 -19.30 29.97
N PHE A 147 -16.87 -18.23 30.27
CA PHE A 147 -17.45 -16.91 30.55
C PHE A 147 -18.23 -16.35 29.36
N LEU A 148 -17.68 -16.43 28.14
CA LEU A 148 -18.36 -15.96 26.93
C LEU A 148 -19.60 -16.80 26.61
N GLU A 149 -19.53 -18.10 26.88
CA GLU A 149 -20.65 -19.02 26.70
C GLU A 149 -21.80 -18.70 27.64
N GLU A 150 -21.52 -18.40 28.92
CA GLU A 150 -22.54 -17.96 29.88
C GLU A 150 -23.26 -16.70 29.39
N ARG A 151 -22.51 -15.72 28.87
CA ARG A 151 -23.08 -14.49 28.28
C ARG A 151 -23.92 -14.77 27.05
N LEU A 152 -23.47 -15.67 26.18
CA LEU A 152 -24.21 -16.07 24.99
C LEU A 152 -25.52 -16.79 25.36
N ARG A 153 -25.49 -17.70 26.34
CA ARG A 153 -26.70 -18.38 26.83
C ARG A 153 -27.72 -17.40 27.41
N TRP A 154 -27.26 -16.40 28.16
CA TRP A 154 -28.12 -15.34 28.65
C TRP A 154 -28.78 -14.57 27.48
N MET A 155 -28.03 -14.21 26.44
CA MET A 155 -28.58 -13.57 25.25
C MET A 155 -29.60 -14.46 24.52
N GLN A 156 -29.31 -15.75 24.39
CA GLN A 156 -30.22 -16.73 23.76
C GLN A 156 -31.55 -16.89 24.50
N ALA A 157 -31.55 -16.72 25.82
CA ALA A 157 -32.78 -16.75 26.60
C ALA A 157 -33.67 -15.52 26.37
N HIS A 158 -33.12 -14.41 25.88
CA HIS A 158 -33.83 -13.12 25.78
C HIS A 158 -34.00 -12.60 24.34
N CYS A 159 -33.39 -13.25 23.35
CA CYS A 159 -33.42 -12.83 21.95
C CYS A 159 -33.71 -14.03 21.04
N ASP A 160 -34.34 -13.78 19.89
CA ASP A 160 -34.63 -14.80 18.87
C ASP A 160 -33.46 -14.97 17.90
N GLU A 161 -32.84 -13.85 17.53
CA GLU A 161 -31.68 -13.78 16.65
C GLU A 161 -30.55 -12.99 17.32
N ILE A 162 -29.32 -13.43 17.09
CA ILE A 162 -28.12 -12.87 17.74
C ILE A 162 -27.05 -12.58 16.68
N VAL A 163 -26.54 -11.35 16.71
CA VAL A 163 -25.35 -10.92 15.98
C VAL A 163 -24.21 -10.70 16.97
N ILE A 164 -23.09 -11.41 16.78
CA ILE A 164 -21.90 -11.27 17.60
C ILE A 164 -20.92 -10.33 16.89
N VAL A 165 -20.61 -9.18 17.50
CA VAL A 165 -19.54 -8.28 17.02
C VAL A 165 -18.34 -8.42 17.93
N ALA A 166 -17.21 -8.86 17.37
CA ALA A 166 -16.04 -9.25 18.14
C ALA A 166 -14.77 -8.57 17.61
N HIS A 167 -14.16 -7.72 18.44
CA HIS A 167 -12.98 -6.93 18.11
C HIS A 167 -11.69 -7.56 18.62
N SER A 168 -10.61 -7.42 17.84
CA SER A 168 -9.27 -7.88 18.20
C SER A 168 -9.29 -9.34 18.67
N GLN A 169 -8.61 -9.71 19.76
CA GLN A 169 -8.58 -11.09 20.23
C GLN A 169 -9.97 -11.63 20.64
N GLY A 170 -10.96 -10.77 20.87
CA GLY A 170 -12.35 -11.18 21.05
C GLY A 170 -12.90 -11.92 19.83
N GLY A 171 -12.48 -11.55 18.61
CA GLY A 171 -12.87 -12.26 17.39
C GLY A 171 -12.30 -13.68 17.32
N PHE A 172 -11.04 -13.85 17.76
CA PHE A 172 -10.44 -15.18 17.91
C PHE A 172 -11.19 -16.04 18.93
N LEU A 173 -11.54 -15.50 20.10
CA LEU A 173 -12.29 -16.21 21.13
C LEU A 173 -13.72 -16.54 20.68
N ALA A 174 -14.42 -15.59 20.03
CA ALA A 174 -15.74 -15.81 19.48
C ALA A 174 -15.73 -16.92 18.43
N HIS A 175 -14.77 -16.92 17.50
CA HIS A 175 -14.61 -18.02 16.56
C HIS A 175 -14.37 -19.36 17.29
N GLN A 176 -13.55 -19.40 18.33
CA GLN A 176 -13.33 -20.64 19.09
C GLN A 176 -14.59 -21.14 19.77
N LEU A 177 -15.34 -20.23 20.40
CA LEU A 177 -16.66 -20.51 20.96
C LEU A 177 -17.59 -21.07 19.87
N MET A 178 -17.58 -20.49 18.67
CA MET A 178 -18.39 -20.96 17.55
C MET A 178 -18.00 -22.37 17.08
N THR A 179 -16.73 -22.74 17.17
CA THR A 179 -16.27 -24.10 16.82
C THR A 179 -16.40 -25.13 17.95
N ARG A 180 -16.67 -24.70 19.18
CA ARG A 180 -16.74 -25.57 20.36
C ARG A 180 -17.96 -26.51 20.27
N ASP A 181 -17.78 -27.76 20.70
CA ASP A 181 -18.83 -28.78 20.80
C ASP A 181 -19.71 -28.92 19.55
N GLY A 182 -19.09 -28.78 18.36
CA GLY A 182 -19.79 -28.92 17.07
C GLY A 182 -20.87 -27.87 16.82
N GLY A 183 -20.81 -26.70 17.47
CA GLY A 183 -21.79 -25.62 17.25
C GLY A 183 -23.08 -25.76 18.08
N ARG A 184 -23.13 -26.70 19.03
CA ARG A 184 -24.38 -27.12 19.71
C ARG A 184 -25.11 -25.97 20.42
N ASN A 185 -24.40 -25.00 20.97
CA ASN A 185 -24.97 -23.91 21.77
C ASN A 185 -25.14 -22.60 20.98
N GLN A 186 -25.40 -22.66 19.67
CA GLN A 186 -25.36 -21.49 18.77
C GLN A 186 -26.59 -21.36 17.86
N SER A 187 -27.68 -22.06 18.14
CA SER A 187 -28.86 -22.14 17.27
C SER A 187 -29.51 -20.81 16.90
N LYS A 188 -29.33 -19.77 17.73
CA LYS A 188 -29.86 -18.41 17.51
C LYS A 188 -28.83 -17.41 16.97
N VAL A 189 -27.57 -17.82 16.77
CA VAL A 189 -26.54 -16.93 16.24
C VAL A 189 -26.63 -16.91 14.73
N MET A 190 -27.13 -15.80 14.18
CA MET A 190 -27.29 -15.63 12.73
C MET A 190 -26.01 -15.10 12.06
N ARG A 191 -25.22 -14.28 12.77
CA ARG A 191 -24.02 -13.64 12.21
C ARG A 191 -22.89 -13.49 13.24
N LEU A 192 -21.66 -13.79 12.81
CA LEU A 192 -20.41 -13.47 13.49
C LEU A 192 -19.64 -12.41 12.70
N VAL A 193 -19.40 -11.25 13.31
CA VAL A 193 -18.63 -10.15 12.74
C VAL A 193 -17.31 -10.01 13.50
N GLY A 194 -16.22 -10.48 12.90
CA GLY A 194 -14.86 -10.26 13.38
C GLY A 194 -14.30 -8.93 12.90
N VAL A 195 -13.65 -8.17 13.79
CA VAL A 195 -13.04 -6.87 13.46
C VAL A 195 -11.60 -6.85 13.89
N GLY A 196 -10.68 -6.88 12.94
CA GLY A 196 -9.25 -7.05 13.21
C GLY A 196 -9.00 -8.25 14.12
N SER A 197 -9.76 -9.34 13.94
CA SER A 197 -10.03 -10.41 14.94
C SER A 197 -8.80 -11.13 15.54
N GLY A 198 -7.59 -10.83 15.08
CA GLY A 198 -6.38 -11.54 15.50
C GLY A 198 -6.38 -13.02 15.11
N LEU A 199 -7.39 -13.50 14.41
CA LEU A 199 -7.63 -14.90 14.14
C LEU A 199 -6.48 -15.52 13.34
N LYS A 200 -6.01 -14.82 12.29
CA LYS A 200 -4.84 -15.22 11.50
C LYS A 200 -3.53 -15.18 12.32
N PRO A 201 -3.12 -14.04 12.91
CA PRO A 201 -1.84 -13.97 13.61
C PRO A 201 -1.79 -14.83 14.87
N ILE A 202 -2.84 -14.88 15.70
CA ILE A 202 -2.86 -15.73 16.90
C ILE A 202 -2.73 -17.20 16.50
N ARG A 203 -3.38 -17.63 15.41
CA ARG A 203 -3.22 -19.00 14.93
C ARG A 203 -1.85 -19.27 14.34
N LEU A 204 -1.24 -18.33 13.62
CA LEU A 204 0.16 -18.48 13.20
C LEU A 204 1.04 -18.68 14.43
N LEU A 205 0.89 -17.85 15.45
CA LEU A 205 1.66 -17.94 16.69
C LEU A 205 1.44 -19.28 17.41
N GLN A 206 0.22 -19.83 17.39
CA GLN A 206 -0.06 -21.19 17.87
C GLN A 206 0.67 -22.27 17.04
N GLN A 207 0.66 -22.14 15.72
CA GLN A 207 1.33 -23.08 14.82
C GLN A 207 2.85 -23.04 14.97
N LEU A 208 3.44 -21.86 15.22
CA LEU A 208 4.88 -21.70 15.47
C LEU A 208 5.38 -22.41 16.72
N ARG A 209 4.49 -22.90 17.59
CA ARG A 209 4.88 -23.78 18.70
C ARG A 209 5.16 -25.21 18.25
N ARG A 210 4.74 -25.60 17.04
CA ARG A 210 5.05 -26.90 16.45
C ARG A 210 6.48 -26.84 15.87
N PRO A 211 7.38 -27.75 16.25
CA PRO A 211 8.80 -27.67 15.87
C PRO A 211 8.99 -27.64 14.34
N LEU A 212 8.17 -28.39 13.60
CA LEU A 212 8.21 -28.41 12.14
C LEU A 212 7.82 -27.06 11.52
N VAL A 213 6.76 -26.41 12.02
CA VAL A 213 6.31 -25.11 11.50
C VAL A 213 7.30 -24.02 11.87
N TRP A 214 7.84 -24.08 13.09
CA TRP A 214 8.90 -23.17 13.54
C TRP A 214 10.13 -23.26 12.66
N ALA A 215 10.59 -24.49 12.35
CA ALA A 215 11.71 -24.70 11.44
C ALA A 215 11.43 -24.13 10.04
N VAL A 216 10.26 -24.40 9.46
CA VAL A 216 9.85 -23.83 8.16
C VAL A 216 9.80 -22.29 8.18
N ALA A 217 9.29 -21.72 9.26
CA ALA A 217 9.18 -20.27 9.40
C ALA A 217 10.55 -19.58 9.47
N TRP A 218 11.60 -20.26 9.96
CA TRP A 218 12.98 -19.79 9.89
C TRP A 218 13.66 -20.08 8.55
N MET A 219 13.41 -21.26 7.97
CA MET A 219 14.00 -21.64 6.69
C MET A 219 13.65 -20.65 5.57
N LEU A 220 12.44 -20.05 5.58
CA LEU A 220 12.02 -19.08 4.56
C LEU A 220 12.83 -17.76 4.58
N PRO A 221 12.93 -17.02 5.70
CA PRO A 221 13.84 -15.88 5.82
C PRO A 221 15.30 -16.25 5.56
N THR A 222 15.76 -17.39 6.06
CA THR A 222 17.14 -17.86 5.82
C THR A 222 17.39 -18.10 4.33
N ALA A 223 16.49 -18.78 3.63
CA ALA A 223 16.56 -18.97 2.19
C ALA A 223 16.59 -17.62 1.46
N SER A 224 15.74 -16.67 1.88
CA SER A 224 15.70 -15.32 1.30
C SER A 224 17.01 -14.58 1.51
N LEU A 225 17.63 -14.69 2.69
CA LEU A 225 18.92 -14.09 2.99
C LEU A 225 20.05 -14.75 2.19
N CYS A 226 20.07 -16.08 2.10
CA CYS A 226 21.03 -16.81 1.26
C CYS A 226 20.90 -16.44 -0.21
N LEU A 227 19.67 -16.24 -0.71
CA LEU A 227 19.44 -15.78 -2.08
C LEU A 227 19.93 -14.35 -2.27
N ALA A 228 19.56 -13.43 -1.37
CA ALA A 228 19.97 -12.03 -1.45
C ALA A 228 21.50 -11.89 -1.40
N TRP A 229 22.14 -12.61 -0.48
CA TRP A 229 23.60 -12.62 -0.37
C TRP A 229 24.26 -13.33 -1.56
N GLY A 230 23.76 -14.50 -1.96
CA GLY A 230 24.29 -15.24 -3.10
C GLY A 230 24.17 -14.47 -4.41
N ALA A 231 23.03 -13.81 -4.66
CA ALA A 231 22.78 -13.01 -5.86
C ALA A 231 23.32 -11.57 -5.78
N SER A 232 23.83 -11.13 -4.62
CA SER A 232 24.35 -9.76 -4.47
C SER A 232 25.43 -9.38 -5.48
N PRO A 233 26.39 -10.24 -5.91
CA PRO A 233 27.37 -9.86 -6.93
C PRO A 233 26.76 -9.61 -8.32
N LEU A 234 25.52 -10.05 -8.56
CA LEU A 234 24.78 -9.74 -9.79
C LEU A 234 24.14 -8.33 -9.74
N ILE A 235 23.96 -7.79 -8.54
CA ILE A 235 23.22 -6.55 -8.27
C ILE A 235 24.16 -5.43 -7.81
N GLU A 236 25.19 -5.73 -7.02
CA GLU A 236 26.05 -4.73 -6.38
C GLU A 236 26.99 -4.04 -7.38
N PRO A 237 27.83 -4.75 -8.16
CA PRO A 237 28.68 -4.13 -9.17
C PRO A 237 27.86 -3.42 -10.25
N SER A 238 26.76 -4.04 -10.68
CA SER A 238 25.83 -3.41 -11.62
C SER A 238 25.22 -2.15 -11.04
N SER A 239 24.82 -2.13 -9.76
CA SER A 239 24.24 -0.94 -9.13
C SER A 239 25.23 0.20 -8.91
N SER A 240 26.50 -0.09 -8.57
CA SER A 240 27.53 0.93 -8.43
C SER A 240 27.94 1.49 -9.79
N GLU A 241 28.07 0.64 -10.82
CA GLU A 241 28.41 1.08 -12.18
C GLU A 241 27.26 1.83 -12.84
N ILE A 242 26.01 1.41 -12.63
CA ILE A 242 24.83 2.17 -13.05
C ILE A 242 24.78 3.51 -12.30
N ALA A 243 25.07 3.54 -10.99
CA ALA A 243 25.09 4.79 -10.22
C ALA A 243 26.24 5.72 -10.66
N ALA A 244 27.42 5.17 -10.96
CA ALA A 244 28.57 5.91 -11.47
C ALA A 244 28.32 6.43 -12.88
N GLY A 245 27.85 5.58 -13.80
CA GLY A 245 27.45 5.97 -15.15
C GLY A 245 26.31 6.99 -15.14
N MET A 246 25.33 6.87 -14.24
CA MET A 246 24.32 7.90 -14.01
C MET A 246 24.99 9.20 -13.55
N LEU A 247 25.89 9.17 -12.57
CA LEU A 247 26.60 10.37 -12.11
C LEU A 247 27.44 11.01 -13.22
N MET A 248 28.15 10.22 -14.02
CA MET A 248 28.89 10.68 -15.20
C MET A 248 27.97 11.33 -16.24
N TYR A 249 26.80 10.73 -16.49
CA TYR A 249 25.80 11.32 -17.38
C TYR A 249 25.32 12.68 -16.83
N LEU A 250 25.08 12.77 -15.52
CA LEU A 250 24.72 14.01 -14.86
C LEU A 250 25.85 15.04 -15.02
N GLU A 251 27.10 14.69 -14.70
CA GLU A 251 28.28 15.55 -14.86
C GLU A 251 28.47 16.02 -16.30
N ALA A 252 28.27 15.15 -17.30
CA ALA A 252 28.39 15.49 -18.71
C ALA A 252 27.29 16.44 -19.18
N THR A 253 26.06 16.29 -18.69
CA THR A 253 24.91 17.10 -19.12
C THR A 253 24.78 18.43 -18.37
N MET A 254 25.35 18.54 -17.16
CA MET A 254 25.29 19.76 -16.35
C MET A 254 25.84 21.01 -17.05
N PRO A 255 27.02 20.99 -17.68
CA PRO A 255 27.55 22.15 -18.40
C PRO A 255 26.60 22.65 -19.48
N ALA A 256 25.92 21.76 -20.22
CA ALA A 256 25.01 22.18 -21.29
C ALA A 256 23.75 22.88 -20.79
N LEU A 257 23.33 22.62 -19.55
CA LEU A 257 22.20 23.30 -18.93
C LEU A 257 22.57 24.70 -18.41
N VAL A 258 23.86 24.92 -18.14
CA VAL A 258 24.33 26.07 -17.34
C VAL A 258 25.18 27.04 -18.15
N VAL A 259 26.01 26.54 -19.07
CA VAL A 259 26.85 27.34 -19.96
C VAL A 259 25.96 28.09 -20.95
N PRO A 260 26.11 29.43 -21.09
CA PRO A 260 25.36 30.21 -22.05
C PRO A 260 25.52 29.68 -23.47
N LEU A 261 24.44 29.68 -24.26
CA LEU A 261 24.45 29.17 -25.64
C LEU A 261 25.50 29.87 -26.51
N GLY A 262 25.72 31.18 -26.31
CA GLY A 262 26.74 31.92 -27.04
C GLY A 262 28.19 31.56 -26.68
N ALA A 263 28.39 30.75 -25.65
CA ALA A 263 29.69 30.22 -25.22
C ALA A 263 29.84 28.71 -25.51
N GLN A 264 28.83 28.05 -26.08
CA GLN A 264 28.92 26.65 -26.49
C GLN A 264 29.59 26.56 -27.86
N SER A 265 30.82 26.07 -27.90
CA SER A 265 31.56 25.83 -29.15
C SER A 265 31.28 24.43 -29.71
N PRO A 266 31.62 24.16 -30.99
CA PRO A 266 31.57 22.81 -31.54
C PRO A 266 32.39 21.81 -30.71
N GLU A 267 33.57 22.22 -30.21
CA GLU A 267 34.45 21.39 -29.38
C GLU A 267 33.82 21.08 -28.02
N PHE A 268 33.11 22.04 -27.41
CA PHE A 268 32.36 21.81 -26.19
C PHE A 268 31.23 20.78 -26.41
N THR A 269 30.52 20.91 -27.53
CA THR A 269 29.39 20.03 -27.86
C THR A 269 29.87 18.61 -28.16
N SER A 270 30.98 18.45 -28.88
CA SER A 270 31.58 17.12 -29.12
C SER A 270 32.06 16.48 -27.82
N ALA A 271 32.79 17.23 -26.97
CA ALA A 271 33.26 16.72 -25.68
C ALA A 271 32.10 16.30 -24.75
N MET A 272 31.00 17.06 -24.76
CA MET A 272 29.78 16.69 -24.05
C MET A 272 29.17 15.40 -24.60
N LEU A 273 28.98 15.30 -25.93
CA LEU A 273 28.39 14.11 -26.55
C LEU A 273 29.25 12.87 -26.32
N ASP A 274 30.58 13.00 -26.35
CA ASP A 274 31.52 11.91 -26.05
C ASP A 274 31.40 11.49 -24.57
N SER A 275 31.30 12.44 -23.65
CA SER A 275 31.10 12.16 -22.22
C SER A 275 29.75 11.50 -21.94
N VAL A 276 28.69 11.92 -22.65
CA VAL A 276 27.37 11.29 -22.60
C VAL A 276 27.43 9.87 -23.18
N ALA A 277 28.11 9.68 -24.31
CA ALA A 277 28.29 8.37 -24.92
C ALA A 277 29.03 7.42 -23.97
N GLU A 278 30.10 7.88 -23.33
CA GLU A 278 30.84 7.08 -22.34
C GLU A 278 29.99 6.76 -21.11
N SER A 279 29.20 7.72 -20.62
CA SER A 279 28.27 7.45 -19.51
C SER A 279 27.21 6.41 -19.87
N MET A 280 26.67 6.47 -21.09
CA MET A 280 25.70 5.48 -21.59
C MET A 280 26.35 4.12 -21.76
N ARG A 281 27.61 4.08 -22.22
CA ARG A 281 28.42 2.88 -22.29
C ARG A 281 28.62 2.29 -20.89
N GLN A 282 28.92 3.10 -19.89
CA GLN A 282 29.08 2.66 -18.49
C GLN A 282 27.78 2.11 -17.90
N VAL A 283 26.64 2.78 -18.12
CA VAL A 283 25.32 2.28 -17.67
C VAL A 283 24.97 0.98 -18.39
N GLN A 284 25.20 0.89 -19.69
CA GLN A 284 24.97 -0.31 -20.47
C GLN A 284 25.89 -1.46 -20.01
N PHE A 285 27.15 -1.16 -19.72
CA PHE A 285 28.09 -2.12 -19.14
C PHE A 285 27.59 -2.58 -17.79
N GLY A 286 27.24 -1.67 -16.88
CA GLY A 286 26.66 -2.00 -15.57
C GLY A 286 25.40 -2.87 -15.66
N LEU A 287 24.53 -2.64 -16.65
CA LEU A 287 23.34 -3.48 -16.89
C LEU A 287 23.67 -4.90 -17.38
N LEU A 288 24.78 -5.06 -18.10
CA LEU A 288 25.25 -6.34 -18.66
C LEU A 288 26.32 -7.02 -17.77
N PHE A 289 26.87 -6.29 -16.81
CA PHE A 289 27.94 -6.73 -15.95
C PHE A 289 27.40 -7.67 -14.88
N LEU A 290 27.64 -8.95 -15.11
CA LEU A 290 27.50 -9.97 -14.08
C LEU A 290 28.83 -9.98 -13.32
N GLY A 291 28.81 -9.60 -12.04
CA GLY A 291 30.00 -9.70 -11.21
C GLY A 291 30.50 -11.13 -11.12
N ASP A 292 31.80 -11.30 -10.87
CA ASP A 292 32.39 -12.61 -10.63
C ASP A 292 31.64 -13.29 -9.48
N MET A 293 31.14 -14.49 -9.77
CA MET A 293 30.36 -15.29 -8.84
C MET A 293 31.26 -16.37 -8.24
N PRO A 294 31.89 -16.11 -7.07
CA PRO A 294 32.72 -17.10 -6.44
C PRO A 294 31.84 -18.26 -5.94
N TRP A 295 32.44 -19.44 -5.76
CA TRP A 295 31.70 -20.68 -5.55
C TRP A 295 30.82 -20.63 -4.28
N GLU A 296 31.21 -19.86 -3.25
CA GLU A 296 30.44 -19.67 -2.01
C GLU A 296 29.09 -19.00 -2.28
N ARG A 297 29.02 -18.11 -3.28
CA ARG A 297 27.80 -17.40 -3.68
C ARG A 297 26.87 -18.31 -4.44
N TRP A 298 27.40 -19.13 -5.34
CA TRP A 298 26.65 -20.20 -5.99
C TRP A 298 26.12 -21.22 -4.98
N ALA A 299 26.94 -21.61 -4.01
CA ALA A 299 26.52 -22.48 -2.92
C ALA A 299 25.37 -21.86 -2.12
N ALA A 300 25.41 -20.56 -1.82
CA ALA A 300 24.32 -19.88 -1.13
C ALA A 300 23.01 -19.84 -1.94
N ILE A 301 23.08 -19.61 -3.27
CA ILE A 301 21.91 -19.69 -4.15
C ILE A 301 21.35 -21.12 -4.17
N ALA A 302 22.21 -22.13 -4.28
CA ALA A 302 21.80 -23.53 -4.26
C ALA A 302 21.14 -23.92 -2.93
N VAL A 303 21.73 -23.51 -1.79
CA VAL A 303 21.15 -23.67 -0.45
C VAL A 303 19.79 -22.98 -0.36
N SER A 304 19.65 -21.76 -0.88
CA SER A 304 18.38 -21.05 -0.91
C SER A 304 17.31 -21.83 -1.70
N ALA A 305 17.65 -22.32 -2.89
CA ALA A 305 16.76 -23.12 -3.72
C ALA A 305 16.34 -24.41 -3.02
N ALA A 306 17.29 -25.11 -2.40
CA ALA A 306 17.03 -26.33 -1.64
C ALA A 306 16.12 -26.08 -0.42
N LEU A 307 16.41 -25.05 0.37
CA LEU A 307 15.58 -24.64 1.52
C LEU A 307 14.17 -24.24 1.08
N THR A 308 14.05 -23.50 -0.02
CA THR A 308 12.75 -23.07 -0.58
C THR A 308 11.94 -24.28 -1.05
N LEU A 309 12.57 -25.23 -1.74
CA LEU A 309 11.93 -26.47 -2.17
C LEU A 309 11.49 -27.31 -0.96
N ALA A 310 12.37 -27.50 0.02
CA ALA A 310 12.07 -28.24 1.25
C ALA A 310 10.92 -27.59 2.04
N CYS A 311 10.90 -26.26 2.14
CA CYS A 311 9.78 -25.50 2.70
C CYS A 311 8.50 -25.76 1.92
N GLY A 312 8.53 -25.63 0.60
CA GLY A 312 7.37 -25.84 -0.27
C GLY A 312 6.76 -27.24 -0.12
N LEU A 313 7.61 -28.28 -0.12
CA LEU A 313 7.20 -29.66 0.08
C LEU A 313 6.62 -29.88 1.49
N THR A 314 7.28 -29.37 2.53
CA THR A 314 6.83 -29.50 3.92
C THR A 314 5.49 -28.79 4.13
N ILE A 315 5.33 -27.57 3.60
CA ILE A 315 4.08 -26.83 3.66
C ILE A 315 2.98 -27.62 2.95
N ARG A 316 3.24 -28.09 1.72
CA ARG A 316 2.25 -28.81 0.90
C ARG A 316 1.78 -30.12 1.53
N PHE A 317 2.71 -30.94 2.04
CA PHE A 317 2.40 -32.30 2.47
C PHE A 317 2.17 -32.45 3.97
N ARG A 318 2.73 -31.57 4.81
CA ARG A 318 2.67 -31.72 6.29
C ARG A 318 1.86 -30.62 6.98
N ILE A 319 1.91 -29.38 6.51
CA ILE A 319 1.28 -28.24 7.21
C ILE A 319 -0.12 -27.93 6.65
N ARG A 320 -0.25 -27.81 5.33
CA ARG A 320 -1.50 -27.40 4.64
C ARG A 320 -2.69 -28.34 4.91
N PRO A 321 -2.56 -29.68 4.85
CA PRO A 321 -3.69 -30.59 5.08
C PRO A 321 -4.32 -30.42 6.48
N THR A 322 -3.52 -30.04 7.47
CA THR A 322 -3.98 -29.79 8.84
C THR A 322 -4.55 -28.38 9.00
N ALA A 323 -4.09 -27.41 8.19
CA ALA A 323 -4.48 -26.00 8.32
C ALA A 323 -5.87 -25.69 7.76
N GLU A 324 -6.29 -26.35 6.67
CA GLU A 324 -7.58 -26.11 6.01
C GLU A 324 -8.79 -26.46 6.90
N ARG A 325 -8.62 -27.41 7.83
CA ARG A 325 -9.67 -27.79 8.79
C ARG A 325 -9.83 -26.81 9.95
N LEU A 326 -8.87 -25.90 10.17
CA LEU A 326 -8.87 -25.06 11.37
C LEU A 326 -9.92 -23.95 11.29
N PHE A 327 -10.20 -23.40 10.11
CA PHE A 327 -11.09 -22.23 9.92
C PHE A 327 -12.50 -22.62 9.47
N ALA A 328 -12.86 -23.90 9.56
CA ALA A 328 -14.21 -24.35 9.28
C ALA A 328 -15.08 -24.09 10.52
N LEU A 329 -16.11 -23.25 10.36
CA LEU A 329 -17.21 -23.21 11.32
C LEU A 329 -18.10 -24.45 11.06
N PRO A 330 -18.59 -25.13 12.12
CA PRO A 330 -19.50 -26.24 11.96
C PRO A 330 -20.78 -25.76 11.24
N PRO A 331 -21.44 -26.63 10.45
CA PRO A 331 -22.74 -26.29 9.90
C PRO A 331 -23.71 -25.94 11.04
N SER A 332 -24.50 -24.88 10.86
CA SER A 332 -25.51 -24.48 11.83
C SER A 332 -26.54 -25.61 11.97
N ASN A 333 -26.90 -25.94 13.22
CA ASN A 333 -27.98 -26.89 13.51
C ASN A 333 -29.38 -26.26 13.38
N GLY A 334 -29.47 -24.96 13.03
CA GLY A 334 -30.71 -24.22 12.82
C GLY A 334 -31.10 -24.06 11.35
N PRO A 335 -32.28 -23.48 11.05
CA PRO A 335 -32.78 -23.29 9.68
C PRO A 335 -31.96 -22.27 8.86
N GLN A 336 -31.16 -21.42 9.51
CA GLN A 336 -30.29 -20.43 8.85
C GLN A 336 -28.82 -20.78 9.05
N GLN A 337 -28.05 -20.64 7.97
CA GLN A 337 -26.60 -20.79 7.97
C GLN A 337 -25.96 -19.55 8.61
N LEU A 338 -25.06 -19.77 9.58
CA LEU A 338 -24.29 -18.71 10.24
C LEU A 338 -23.50 -17.90 9.19
N GLU A 339 -23.79 -16.62 9.07
CA GLU A 339 -23.01 -15.68 8.25
C GLU A 339 -21.75 -15.27 9.02
N TRP A 340 -20.58 -15.34 8.40
CA TRP A 340 -19.32 -14.93 9.01
C TRP A 340 -18.63 -13.87 8.16
N GLU A 341 -18.37 -12.72 8.78
CA GLU A 341 -17.73 -11.57 8.16
C GLU A 341 -16.48 -11.15 8.95
N GLU A 342 -15.39 -10.83 8.25
CA GLU A 342 -14.14 -10.35 8.83
C GLU A 342 -13.74 -9.00 8.22
N TYR A 343 -13.82 -7.96 9.05
CA TYR A 343 -13.44 -6.60 8.70
C TYR A 343 -12.03 -6.29 9.20
N SER A 344 -11.22 -5.65 8.36
CA SER A 344 -9.90 -5.15 8.74
C SER A 344 -9.50 -3.98 7.86
N SER A 345 -8.74 -3.04 8.41
CA SER A 345 -8.06 -2.02 7.63
C SER A 345 -6.86 -2.57 6.89
N GLN A 346 -6.46 -1.92 5.80
CA GLN A 346 -5.21 -2.23 5.09
C GLN A 346 -3.96 -1.85 5.89
N HIS A 347 -4.10 -1.01 6.90
CA HIS A 347 -2.99 -0.56 7.75
C HIS A 347 -2.85 -1.40 9.01
N ASP A 348 -3.94 -2.06 9.42
CA ASP A 348 -3.95 -2.86 10.63
C ASP A 348 -2.91 -3.97 10.52
N MET A 349 -1.89 -3.89 11.37
CA MET A 349 -0.80 -4.86 11.40
C MET A 349 -1.31 -6.28 11.69
N VAL A 350 -2.40 -6.40 12.43
CA VAL A 350 -3.02 -7.68 12.83
C VAL A 350 -3.82 -8.27 11.66
N GLY A 351 -4.64 -7.45 10.99
CA GLY A 351 -5.56 -7.94 9.97
C GLY A 351 -5.04 -7.89 8.52
N ARG A 352 -3.87 -7.26 8.27
CA ARG A 352 -3.22 -7.26 6.93
C ARG A 352 -2.54 -8.58 6.56
N MET A 353 -2.44 -9.51 7.50
CA MET A 353 -1.72 -10.77 7.32
C MET A 353 -2.37 -11.62 6.22
N LEU A 354 -1.56 -12.04 5.24
CA LEU A 354 -2.05 -12.75 4.05
C LEU A 354 -2.42 -14.20 4.40
N LEU A 355 -1.58 -14.84 5.22
CA LEU A 355 -1.72 -16.23 5.64
C LEU A 355 -2.06 -16.33 7.13
N PRO A 356 -2.78 -17.37 7.57
CA PRO A 356 -3.54 -18.32 6.73
C PRO A 356 -4.77 -17.67 6.06
N THR A 357 -5.21 -18.24 4.94
CA THR A 357 -6.39 -17.76 4.20
C THR A 357 -7.68 -18.15 4.92
N LEU A 358 -8.60 -17.21 5.06
CA LEU A 358 -9.95 -17.49 5.55
C LEU A 358 -10.83 -18.07 4.43
N PRO A 359 -11.96 -18.73 4.77
CA PRO A 359 -12.91 -19.22 3.77
C PRO A 359 -13.39 -18.13 2.81
N ARG A 360 -13.80 -18.53 1.60
CA ARG A 360 -14.29 -17.60 0.58
C ARG A 360 -15.54 -16.86 1.11
N GLY A 361 -15.61 -15.56 0.84
CA GLY A 361 -16.74 -14.71 1.26
C GLY A 361 -16.66 -14.16 2.68
N VAL A 362 -15.75 -14.67 3.53
CA VAL A 362 -15.62 -14.22 4.92
C VAL A 362 -14.92 -12.86 5.01
N GLU A 363 -13.78 -12.71 4.34
CA GLU A 363 -13.02 -11.46 4.38
C GLU A 363 -13.72 -10.34 3.61
N GLN A 364 -14.20 -9.34 4.34
CA GLN A 364 -14.88 -8.17 3.79
C GLN A 364 -13.91 -7.13 3.28
N GLU A 365 -14.35 -6.27 2.35
CA GLU A 365 -13.53 -5.19 1.81
C GLU A 365 -12.85 -4.38 2.93
N ALA A 366 -11.61 -3.93 2.67
CA ALA A 366 -10.83 -3.32 3.72
C ALA A 366 -11.47 -2.00 4.20
N THR A 367 -11.69 -1.92 5.52
CA THR A 367 -12.30 -0.75 6.15
C THR A 367 -11.33 0.43 6.12
N PRO A 368 -11.73 1.59 5.59
CA PRO A 368 -10.90 2.80 5.67
C PRO A 368 -10.82 3.29 7.11
N VAL A 369 -9.60 3.40 7.64
CA VAL A 369 -9.29 3.94 8.98
C VAL A 369 -8.23 5.03 8.83
N LEU A 370 -8.08 5.86 9.87
CA LEU A 370 -7.30 7.10 9.90
C LEU A 370 -5.83 6.99 9.43
N GLY A 371 -5.25 5.79 9.39
CA GLY A 371 -4.15 5.45 8.50
C GLY A 371 -2.81 5.17 9.18
N HIS A 372 -2.78 4.83 10.47
CA HIS A 372 -1.56 4.47 11.18
C HIS A 372 -1.54 2.99 11.58
N PRO A 373 -0.51 2.20 11.22
CA PRO A 373 -0.51 0.75 11.48
C PRO A 373 -0.68 0.33 12.94
N LEU A 374 -0.15 1.13 13.87
CA LEU A 374 -0.28 0.88 15.31
C LEU A 374 -1.56 1.44 15.93
N GLY A 375 -2.20 2.42 15.27
CA GLY A 375 -3.35 3.13 15.81
C GLY A 375 -4.68 2.67 15.22
N ASP A 376 -4.69 2.21 13.97
CA ASP A 376 -5.92 1.87 13.26
C ASP A 376 -6.61 0.65 13.86
N HIS A 377 -5.85 -0.25 14.47
CA HIS A 377 -6.38 -1.46 15.09
C HIS A 377 -7.40 -1.16 16.21
N THR A 378 -7.22 -0.07 16.97
CA THR A 378 -8.12 0.28 18.09
C THR A 378 -9.20 1.30 17.71
N ARG A 379 -9.26 1.74 16.45
CA ARG A 379 -10.07 2.89 16.02
C ARG A 379 -11.21 2.54 15.07
N TYR A 380 -11.53 1.25 14.94
CA TYR A 380 -12.66 0.81 14.09
C TYR A 380 -13.99 1.38 14.55
N PHE A 381 -14.15 1.54 15.87
CA PHE A 381 -15.38 1.98 16.54
C PHE A 381 -15.30 3.43 17.06
N ASP A 382 -14.25 4.18 16.72
CA ASP A 382 -14.21 5.63 17.00
C ASP A 382 -15.38 6.34 16.28
N ASP A 383 -15.75 7.53 16.75
CA ASP A 383 -16.78 8.38 16.10
C ASP A 383 -16.45 8.66 14.62
N ASP A 384 -15.16 8.75 14.33
CA ASP A 384 -14.59 8.93 12.99
C ASP A 384 -14.55 7.62 12.16
N GLY A 385 -14.91 6.47 12.73
CA GLY A 385 -14.84 5.16 12.11
C GLY A 385 -16.04 4.88 11.18
N LEU A 386 -15.80 4.33 9.98
CA LEU A 386 -16.91 3.97 9.08
C LEU A 386 -17.55 2.63 9.41
N LEU A 387 -16.86 1.76 10.17
CA LEU A 387 -17.36 0.42 10.43
C LEU A 387 -18.67 0.44 11.21
N THR A 388 -18.80 1.32 12.20
CA THR A 388 -20.03 1.49 12.98
C THR A 388 -21.23 1.79 12.09
N ARG A 389 -21.06 2.68 11.11
CA ARG A 389 -22.11 3.07 10.15
C ARG A 389 -22.44 1.95 9.18
N HIS A 390 -21.44 1.18 8.76
CA HIS A 390 -21.64 -0.01 7.93
C HIS A 390 -22.42 -1.09 8.68
N LEU A 391 -22.01 -1.40 9.92
CA LEU A 391 -22.69 -2.39 10.77
C LEU A 391 -24.11 -1.95 11.13
N ALA A 392 -24.33 -0.66 11.38
CA ALA A 392 -25.67 -0.13 11.58
C ALA A 392 -26.58 -0.35 10.35
N ALA A 393 -26.05 -0.15 9.12
CA ALA A 393 -26.77 -0.43 7.89
C ALA A 393 -27.20 -1.91 7.78
N ARG A 394 -26.28 -2.81 8.14
CA ARG A 394 -26.51 -4.26 8.13
C ARG A 394 -27.55 -4.68 9.15
N LEU A 395 -27.40 -4.22 10.40
CA LEU A 395 -28.37 -4.49 11.47
C LEU A 395 -29.75 -3.93 11.13
N LEU A 396 -29.82 -2.76 10.49
CA LEU A 396 -31.08 -2.21 10.02
C LEU A 396 -31.71 -3.11 8.94
N ALA A 397 -30.92 -3.62 8.00
CA ALA A 397 -31.41 -4.56 6.98
C ALA A 397 -31.95 -5.86 7.60
N ASP A 398 -31.29 -6.37 8.66
CA ASP A 398 -31.76 -7.55 9.38
C ASP A 398 -33.13 -7.28 10.04
N VAL A 399 -33.30 -6.09 10.65
CA VAL A 399 -34.59 -5.65 11.22
C VAL A 399 -35.66 -5.47 10.14
N GLU A 400 -35.34 -4.88 8.98
CA GLU A 400 -36.28 -4.77 7.85
C GLU A 400 -36.72 -6.14 7.35
N SER A 401 -35.80 -7.10 7.29
CA SER A 401 -36.08 -8.45 6.81
C SER A 401 -37.01 -9.23 7.74
N SER A 402 -36.86 -9.04 9.06
CA SER A 402 -37.68 -9.70 10.08
C SER A 402 -39.04 -9.02 10.29
N THR A 403 -39.12 -7.70 10.11
CA THR A 403 -40.37 -6.93 10.31
C THR A 403 -41.16 -6.69 9.02
N HIS A 404 -40.57 -6.97 7.86
CA HIS A 404 -41.09 -6.62 6.53
C HIS A 404 -41.38 -5.12 6.33
N GLN A 405 -40.79 -4.26 7.17
CA GLN A 405 -40.93 -2.80 7.05
C GLN A 405 -39.69 -2.21 6.37
N SER A 406 -39.88 -1.22 5.49
CA SER A 406 -38.78 -0.47 4.91
C SER A 406 -38.38 0.68 5.85
N LEU A 407 -37.16 0.61 6.39
CA LEU A 407 -36.53 1.57 7.28
C LEU A 407 -35.40 2.37 6.59
N GLY A 408 -35.13 2.10 5.31
CA GLY A 408 -34.10 2.76 4.50
C GLY A 408 -32.71 2.11 4.56
N ALA A 409 -32.58 0.84 4.95
CA ALA A 409 -31.30 0.15 5.06
C ALA A 409 -30.49 0.13 3.76
N SER A 410 -31.16 -0.08 2.62
CA SER A 410 -30.52 -0.05 1.29
C SER A 410 -29.89 1.30 0.96
N ARG A 411 -30.63 2.40 1.20
CA ARG A 411 -30.17 3.77 1.00
C ARG A 411 -29.01 4.11 1.93
N TRP A 412 -29.09 3.67 3.20
CA TRP A 412 -28.01 3.85 4.18
C TRP A 412 -26.76 3.11 3.72
N ALA A 413 -26.87 1.83 3.35
CA ALA A 413 -25.76 1.00 2.90
C ALA A 413 -25.09 1.57 1.64
N GLU A 414 -25.88 2.02 0.65
CA GLU A 414 -25.34 2.65 -0.57
C GLU A 414 -24.58 3.94 -0.24
N THR A 415 -25.13 4.75 0.66
CA THR A 415 -24.52 6.00 1.11
C THR A 415 -23.19 5.74 1.83
N VAL A 416 -23.16 4.81 2.80
CA VAL A 416 -21.92 4.41 3.48
C VAL A 416 -20.89 3.86 2.48
N ALA A 417 -21.30 2.96 1.57
CA ALA A 417 -20.42 2.37 0.56
C ALA A 417 -19.80 3.41 -0.38
N ARG A 418 -20.55 4.47 -0.73
CA ARG A 418 -20.06 5.60 -1.53
C ARG A 418 -18.94 6.37 -0.81
N TYR A 419 -19.12 6.70 0.46
CA TYR A 419 -18.10 7.39 1.26
C TYR A 419 -16.90 6.51 1.59
N GLU A 420 -17.12 5.22 1.83
CA GLU A 420 -16.06 4.23 1.96
C GLU A 420 -15.15 4.18 0.74
N ARG A 421 -15.73 4.06 -0.47
CA ARG A 421 -14.98 4.09 -1.74
C ARG A 421 -14.20 5.39 -1.88
N ALA A 422 -14.80 6.52 -1.50
CA ALA A 422 -14.13 7.81 -1.53
C ALA A 422 -12.91 7.87 -0.60
N LEU A 423 -13.04 7.39 0.63
CA LEU A 423 -11.95 7.35 1.61
C LEU A 423 -10.83 6.38 1.20
N ARG A 424 -11.17 5.20 0.68
CA ARG A 424 -10.19 4.26 0.10
C ARG A 424 -9.36 4.93 -1.00
N LYS A 425 -10.03 5.57 -1.98
CA LYS A 425 -9.36 6.33 -3.05
C LYS A 425 -8.46 7.44 -2.50
N GLN A 426 -8.88 8.19 -1.48
CA GLN A 426 -8.03 9.22 -0.86
C GLN A 426 -6.81 8.64 -0.17
N HIS A 427 -6.98 7.50 0.50
CA HIS A 427 -5.90 6.85 1.21
C HIS A 427 -4.80 6.37 0.27
N ASP A 428 -5.18 5.66 -0.79
CA ASP A 428 -4.24 5.14 -1.79
C ASP A 428 -3.42 6.26 -2.42
N ARG A 429 -4.08 7.38 -2.73
CA ARG A 429 -3.41 8.57 -3.28
C ARG A 429 -2.42 9.18 -2.31
N ARG A 430 -2.79 9.32 -1.04
CA ARG A 430 -1.88 9.82 0.01
C ARG A 430 -0.66 8.93 0.18
N ARG A 431 -0.82 7.62 0.16
CA ARG A 431 0.30 6.67 0.29
C ARG A 431 1.18 6.65 -0.95
N CYS A 432 0.59 6.73 -2.14
CA CYS A 432 1.34 6.91 -3.37
C CYS A 432 2.18 8.19 -3.31
N PHE A 433 1.61 9.31 -2.86
CA PHE A 433 2.33 10.57 -2.76
C PHE A 433 3.48 10.49 -1.75
N GLN A 434 3.22 9.95 -0.56
CA GLN A 434 4.25 9.71 0.45
C GLN A 434 5.38 8.82 -0.09
N GLY A 435 5.04 7.71 -0.76
CA GLY A 435 6.00 6.76 -1.29
C GLY A 435 6.90 7.38 -2.38
N VAL A 436 6.33 8.15 -3.31
CA VAL A 436 7.11 8.82 -4.35
C VAL A 436 8.03 9.89 -3.75
N LEU A 437 7.56 10.67 -2.77
CA LEU A 437 8.40 11.67 -2.11
C LEU A 437 9.56 11.04 -1.34
N MET A 438 9.31 9.91 -0.67
CA MET A 438 10.37 9.16 -0.01
C MET A 438 11.35 8.51 -0.99
N LEU A 439 10.90 8.07 -2.17
CA LEU A 439 11.78 7.56 -3.22
C LEU A 439 12.75 8.66 -3.69
N TRP A 440 12.28 9.90 -3.82
CA TRP A 440 13.13 11.05 -4.11
C TRP A 440 14.18 11.30 -3.03
N VAL A 441 13.79 11.25 -1.75
CA VAL A 441 14.75 11.38 -0.64
C VAL A 441 15.76 10.23 -0.64
N ALA A 442 15.31 9.00 -0.90
CA ALA A 442 16.17 7.84 -1.00
C ALA A 442 17.17 7.98 -2.17
N ALA A 443 16.71 8.32 -3.37
CA ALA A 443 17.59 8.53 -4.52
C ALA A 443 18.65 9.62 -4.23
N GLY A 444 18.22 10.79 -3.71
CA GLY A 444 19.14 11.89 -3.41
C GLY A 444 20.16 11.58 -2.31
N SER A 445 19.84 10.68 -1.38
CA SER A 445 20.75 10.32 -0.27
C SER A 445 21.65 9.11 -0.59
N LEU A 446 21.14 8.15 -1.37
CA LEU A 446 21.83 6.89 -1.67
C LEU A 446 22.75 7.01 -2.89
N THR A 447 22.30 7.65 -3.98
CA THR A 447 23.05 7.73 -5.24
C THR A 447 24.48 8.27 -5.07
N PRO A 448 24.73 9.36 -4.33
CA PRO A 448 26.10 9.89 -4.15
C PRO A 448 27.02 8.96 -3.36
N ARG A 449 26.48 8.07 -2.53
CA ARG A 449 27.28 7.05 -1.83
C ARG A 449 27.57 5.87 -2.73
N MET A 450 26.56 5.40 -3.46
CA MET A 450 26.71 4.30 -4.41
C MET A 450 27.67 4.64 -5.55
N ALA A 451 27.63 5.86 -6.07
CA ALA A 451 28.56 6.34 -7.08
C ALA A 451 30.02 6.41 -6.58
N ARG A 452 30.25 6.43 -5.26
CA ARG A 452 31.58 6.32 -4.64
C ARG A 452 31.98 4.88 -4.31
N GLY A 453 31.27 3.90 -4.87
CA GLY A 453 31.54 2.47 -4.68
C GLY A 453 30.89 1.85 -3.43
N ALA A 454 30.05 2.57 -2.70
CA ALA A 454 29.31 1.96 -1.58
C ALA A 454 28.26 0.98 -2.12
N THR A 455 28.12 -0.18 -1.46
CA THR A 455 26.99 -1.08 -1.74
C THR A 455 25.66 -0.39 -1.41
N LEU A 456 24.53 -0.89 -1.94
CA LEU A 456 23.21 -0.38 -1.57
C LEU A 456 22.97 -0.43 -0.05
N VAL A 457 23.43 -1.50 0.60
CA VAL A 457 23.29 -1.66 2.06
C VAL A 457 24.13 -0.62 2.79
N ASP A 458 25.39 -0.44 2.42
CA ASP A 458 26.27 0.57 3.03
C ASP A 458 25.78 1.99 2.79
N ALA A 459 25.21 2.26 1.61
CA ALA A 459 24.59 3.53 1.30
C ALA A 459 23.38 3.81 2.21
N VAL A 460 22.52 2.80 2.44
CA VAL A 460 21.36 2.91 3.35
C VAL A 460 21.82 3.09 4.79
N VAL A 461 22.76 2.27 5.25
CA VAL A 461 23.34 2.38 6.60
C VAL A 461 23.99 3.74 6.77
N GLY A 462 24.80 4.22 5.82
CA GLY A 462 25.43 5.54 5.90
C GLY A 462 24.44 6.71 5.81
N SER A 463 23.22 6.49 5.31
CA SER A 463 22.19 7.54 5.12
C SER A 463 21.02 7.42 6.09
N TRP A 464 21.09 6.53 7.08
CA TRP A 464 19.92 6.12 7.86
C TRP A 464 19.25 7.29 8.58
N GLN A 465 20.01 8.27 9.10
CA GLN A 465 19.48 9.42 9.83
C GLN A 465 18.55 10.27 8.95
N VAL A 466 19.00 10.59 7.72
CA VAL A 466 18.22 11.36 6.74
C VAL A 466 16.96 10.59 6.34
N LEU A 467 17.11 9.28 6.07
CA LEU A 467 16.00 8.42 5.69
C LEU A 467 14.98 8.25 6.82
N ALA A 468 15.43 8.09 8.06
CA ALA A 468 14.59 7.97 9.25
C ALA A 468 13.84 9.28 9.52
N ALA A 469 14.54 10.41 9.52
CA ALA A 469 13.94 11.73 9.71
C ALA A 469 12.86 12.00 8.65
N ALA A 470 13.16 11.77 7.36
CA ALA A 470 12.19 11.92 6.29
C ALA A 470 10.99 10.98 6.45
N THR A 471 11.24 9.71 6.80
CA THR A 471 10.17 8.72 7.01
C THR A 471 9.23 9.14 8.14
N VAL A 472 9.76 9.61 9.27
CA VAL A 472 8.99 10.07 10.43
C VAL A 472 8.22 11.34 10.09
N LEU A 473 8.89 12.37 9.55
CA LEU A 473 8.28 13.66 9.24
C LEU A 473 7.17 13.53 8.21
N LEU A 474 7.41 12.81 7.11
CA LEU A 474 6.40 12.58 6.09
C LEU A 474 5.25 11.73 6.62
N SER A 475 5.53 10.68 7.39
CA SER A 475 4.47 9.87 8.00
C SER A 475 3.60 10.72 8.93
N ALA A 476 4.20 11.55 9.79
CA ALA A 476 3.47 12.44 10.69
C ALA A 476 2.61 13.46 9.92
N ALA A 477 3.19 14.14 8.92
CA ALA A 477 2.50 15.14 8.11
C ALA A 477 1.31 14.53 7.35
N PHE A 478 1.51 13.37 6.71
CA PHE A 478 0.46 12.70 5.95
C PHE A 478 -0.61 12.08 6.86
N THR A 479 -0.26 11.56 8.04
CA THR A 479 -1.23 11.08 9.02
C THR A 479 -2.07 12.24 9.56
N TRP A 480 -1.45 13.36 9.94
CA TRP A 480 -2.18 14.54 10.44
C TRP A 480 -3.15 15.08 9.39
N ARG A 481 -2.67 15.31 8.17
CA ARG A 481 -3.51 15.76 7.04
C ARG A 481 -4.60 14.73 6.70
N GLY A 482 -4.26 13.45 6.78
CA GLY A 482 -5.17 12.36 6.50
C GLY A 482 -6.33 12.30 7.48
N ARG A 483 -6.06 12.43 8.78
CA ARG A 483 -7.08 12.51 9.83
C ARG A 483 -8.06 13.66 9.59
N ARG A 484 -7.56 14.85 9.25
CA ARG A 484 -8.41 16.02 8.96
C ARG A 484 -9.35 15.77 7.77
N SER A 485 -8.84 15.18 6.69
CA SER A 485 -9.64 14.85 5.49
C SER A 485 -10.68 13.76 5.80
N HIS A 486 -10.28 12.76 6.58
CA HIS A 486 -11.15 11.65 6.98
C HIS A 486 -12.33 12.15 7.81
N ARG A 487 -12.07 12.93 8.87
CA ARG A 487 -13.09 13.57 9.71
C ARG A 487 -14.08 14.38 8.91
N LYS A 488 -13.59 15.17 7.95
CA LYS A 488 -14.46 15.98 7.09
C LYS A 488 -15.41 15.11 6.27
N LEU A 489 -14.93 14.00 5.70
CA LEU A 489 -15.78 13.10 4.93
C LEU A 489 -16.78 12.33 5.81
N VAL A 490 -16.38 11.94 7.01
CA VAL A 490 -17.29 11.28 7.96
C VAL A 490 -18.38 12.24 8.43
N ALA A 491 -18.03 13.50 8.74
CA ALA A 491 -19.02 14.52 9.07
C ALA A 491 -20.01 14.80 7.93
N MET A 492 -19.55 14.76 6.67
CA MET A 492 -20.43 14.87 5.50
C MET A 492 -21.36 13.66 5.36
N LEU A 493 -20.84 12.44 5.60
CA LEU A 493 -21.64 11.24 5.63
C LEU A 493 -22.73 11.33 6.71
N ASP A 494 -22.39 11.78 7.90
CA ASP A 494 -23.34 11.94 9.00
C ASP A 494 -24.44 12.96 8.68
N ALA A 495 -24.07 14.10 8.08
CA ALA A 495 -25.03 15.09 7.63
C ALA A 495 -25.99 14.50 6.59
N GLU A 496 -25.47 13.77 5.60
CA GLU A 496 -26.28 13.15 4.56
C GLU A 496 -27.19 12.03 5.09
N LEU A 497 -26.71 11.23 6.05
CA LEU A 497 -27.51 10.22 6.73
C LEU A 497 -28.62 10.83 7.60
N ARG A 498 -28.42 12.05 8.15
CA ARG A 498 -29.45 12.84 8.83
C ARG A 498 -30.43 13.55 7.87
N GLY A 499 -30.23 13.43 6.56
CA GLY A 499 -31.05 14.09 5.56
C GLY A 499 -30.76 15.57 5.36
N GLU A 500 -29.62 16.07 5.87
CA GLU A 500 -29.16 17.42 5.60
C GLU A 500 -28.77 17.56 4.10
N PRO A 501 -28.92 18.76 3.50
CA PRO A 501 -28.59 18.98 2.10
C PRO A 501 -27.14 18.58 1.81
N GLN A 502 -26.93 17.88 0.69
CA GLN A 502 -25.63 17.32 0.32
C GLN A 502 -24.54 18.41 0.34
N PRO A 503 -23.53 18.30 1.21
CA PRO A 503 -22.43 19.24 1.22
C PRO A 503 -21.64 19.11 -0.09
N ALA A 504 -21.20 20.26 -0.64
CA ALA A 504 -20.41 20.29 -1.87
C ALA A 504 -19.24 19.30 -1.82
N PRO A 505 -18.91 18.62 -2.95
CA PRO A 505 -17.94 17.53 -2.96
C PRO A 505 -16.60 17.99 -2.38
N SER A 506 -16.15 17.31 -1.32
CA SER A 506 -15.03 17.79 -0.53
C SER A 506 -13.68 17.60 -1.20
N VAL A 507 -13.56 16.64 -2.11
CA VAL A 507 -12.28 16.31 -2.74
C VAL A 507 -12.43 16.09 -4.23
N THR A 508 -11.59 16.79 -4.98
CA THR A 508 -11.44 16.61 -6.42
C THR A 508 -10.19 15.80 -6.73
N ILE A 509 -10.30 14.86 -7.66
CA ILE A 509 -9.24 13.96 -8.10
C ILE A 509 -8.99 14.14 -9.59
N VAL A 510 -7.73 14.06 -9.99
CA VAL A 510 -7.34 13.93 -11.40
C VAL A 510 -7.34 12.46 -11.81
N ALA A 511 -8.11 12.11 -12.83
CA ALA A 511 -8.22 10.72 -13.29
C ALA A 511 -6.87 10.15 -13.75
N PRO A 512 -6.58 8.84 -13.52
CA PRO A 512 -5.29 8.22 -13.84
C PRO A 512 -4.83 8.41 -15.28
N GLN A 513 -5.76 8.28 -16.24
CA GLN A 513 -5.48 8.37 -17.67
C GLN A 513 -4.98 9.76 -18.13
N HIS A 514 -5.22 10.82 -17.35
CA HIS A 514 -4.88 12.19 -17.73
C HIS A 514 -3.69 12.78 -16.96
N ARG A 515 -3.12 12.04 -15.99
CA ARG A 515 -2.07 12.58 -15.11
C ARG A 515 -0.65 12.15 -15.47
N ALA A 516 -0.47 11.11 -16.30
CA ALA A 516 0.84 10.55 -16.61
C ALA A 516 1.76 11.56 -17.30
N ALA A 517 1.31 12.21 -18.37
CA ALA A 517 2.09 13.20 -19.11
C ALA A 517 2.52 14.39 -18.24
N ALA A 518 1.58 14.95 -17.45
CA ALA A 518 1.89 16.04 -16.52
C ALA A 518 2.89 15.62 -15.44
N THR A 519 2.73 14.40 -14.90
CA THR A 519 3.64 13.84 -13.89
C THR A 519 5.05 13.70 -14.45
N LEU A 520 5.18 13.12 -15.65
CA LEU A 520 6.45 12.93 -16.32
C LEU A 520 7.12 14.27 -16.64
N ALA A 521 6.37 15.23 -17.20
CA ALA A 521 6.90 16.55 -17.51
C ALA A 521 7.42 17.28 -16.25
N LEU A 522 6.66 17.25 -15.15
CA LEU A 522 7.10 17.83 -13.88
C LEU A 522 8.31 17.10 -13.28
N ALA A 523 8.38 15.76 -13.41
CA ALA A 523 9.52 14.98 -12.94
C ALA A 523 10.79 15.28 -13.75
N ILE A 524 10.69 15.38 -15.07
CA ILE A 524 11.80 15.80 -15.94
C ILE A 524 12.24 17.21 -15.56
N GLY A 525 11.30 18.15 -15.41
CA GLY A 525 11.61 19.51 -14.97
C GLY A 525 12.31 19.56 -13.61
N ALA A 526 11.95 18.65 -12.68
CA ALA A 526 12.61 18.52 -11.38
C ALA A 526 14.07 18.05 -11.52
N VAL A 527 14.33 16.99 -12.31
CA VAL A 527 15.68 16.49 -12.59
C VAL A 527 16.53 17.58 -13.24
N VAL A 528 16.01 18.22 -14.28
CA VAL A 528 16.71 19.29 -15.00
C VAL A 528 17.02 20.48 -14.07
N SER A 529 16.08 20.86 -13.21
CA SER A 529 16.30 21.93 -12.22
C SER A 529 17.36 21.57 -11.19
N PHE A 530 17.38 20.31 -10.74
CA PHE A 530 18.38 19.81 -9.78
C PHE A 530 19.78 19.88 -10.38
N LEU A 531 19.92 19.39 -11.62
CA LEU A 531 21.18 19.45 -12.36
C LEU A 531 21.60 20.88 -12.64
N GLY A 532 20.69 21.70 -13.14
CA GLY A 532 20.95 23.12 -13.34
C GLY A 532 21.48 23.82 -12.09
N ALA A 533 20.92 23.54 -10.92
CA ALA A 533 21.37 24.11 -9.65
C ALA A 533 22.80 23.71 -9.29
N LEU A 534 23.13 22.42 -9.39
CA LEU A 534 24.46 21.91 -9.11
C LEU A 534 25.48 22.51 -10.09
N GLY A 535 25.15 22.54 -11.39
CA GLY A 535 26.03 23.10 -12.41
C GLY A 535 26.25 24.60 -12.24
N LEU A 536 25.21 25.36 -11.88
CA LEU A 536 25.32 26.79 -11.58
C LEU A 536 26.16 27.06 -10.34
N THR A 537 26.05 26.21 -9.32
CA THR A 537 26.87 26.31 -8.10
C THR A 537 28.35 26.05 -8.43
N MET A 538 28.65 25.03 -9.23
CA MET A 538 30.01 24.75 -9.71
C MET A 538 30.55 25.89 -10.58
N LEU A 539 29.76 26.35 -11.56
CA LEU A 539 30.14 27.45 -12.43
C LEU A 539 30.45 28.72 -11.63
N SER A 540 29.63 29.05 -10.63
CA SER A 540 29.85 30.20 -9.76
C SER A 540 31.18 30.12 -9.00
N GLY A 541 31.63 28.92 -8.62
CA GLY A 541 32.89 28.71 -7.92
C GLY A 541 34.10 28.70 -8.86
N LEU A 542 33.96 28.10 -10.03
CA LEU A 542 35.06 27.92 -10.99
C LEU A 542 35.27 29.13 -11.91
N GLN A 543 34.21 29.87 -12.22
CA GLN A 543 34.23 31.03 -13.13
C GLN A 543 33.56 32.25 -12.48
N PRO A 544 34.20 32.87 -11.46
CA PRO A 544 33.61 34.01 -10.74
C PRO A 544 33.22 35.19 -11.65
N ALA A 545 33.91 35.33 -12.79
CA ALA A 545 33.67 36.36 -13.79
C ALA A 545 32.25 36.33 -14.40
N TRP A 546 31.54 35.21 -14.32
CA TRP A 546 30.18 35.06 -14.87
C TRP A 546 29.08 35.50 -13.90
N ASN A 547 29.45 36.00 -12.71
CA ASN A 547 28.56 36.63 -11.73
C ASN A 547 27.20 35.91 -11.57
N VAL A 548 27.27 34.61 -11.31
CA VAL A 548 26.06 33.76 -11.19
C VAL A 548 25.31 34.15 -9.92
N ARG A 549 24.17 34.83 -10.09
CA ARG A 549 23.31 35.22 -8.97
C ARG A 549 22.32 34.11 -8.64
N SER A 550 22.16 33.84 -7.34
CA SER A 550 21.20 32.86 -6.80
C SER A 550 21.35 31.43 -7.36
N PRO A 551 22.56 30.83 -7.39
CA PRO A 551 22.77 29.47 -7.95
C PRO A 551 21.95 28.38 -7.25
N GLY A 552 21.49 28.62 -6.01
CA GLY A 552 20.62 27.71 -5.26
C GLY A 552 19.12 27.78 -5.60
N ALA A 553 18.66 28.80 -6.35
CA ALA A 553 17.23 28.94 -6.66
C ALA A 553 16.65 27.76 -7.47
N PRO A 554 17.35 27.20 -8.48
CA PRO A 554 16.87 26.02 -9.19
C PRO A 554 16.80 24.77 -8.30
N MET A 555 17.56 24.70 -7.20
CA MET A 555 17.43 23.60 -6.23
C MET A 555 16.06 23.63 -5.54
N ILE A 556 15.58 24.82 -5.16
CA ILE A 556 14.23 25.01 -4.61
C ILE A 556 13.18 24.63 -5.66
N ALA A 557 13.40 25.03 -6.92
CA ALA A 557 12.54 24.64 -8.03
C ALA A 557 12.50 23.11 -8.19
N ALA A 558 13.64 22.43 -8.13
CA ALA A 558 13.73 20.97 -8.25
C ALA A 558 12.88 20.24 -7.21
N PHE A 559 13.05 20.57 -5.93
CA PHE A 559 12.25 19.96 -4.86
C PHE A 559 10.75 20.28 -5.00
N THR A 560 10.43 21.50 -5.40
CA THR A 560 9.04 21.90 -5.63
C THR A 560 8.43 21.10 -6.79
N LEU A 561 9.11 21.01 -7.93
CA LEU A 561 8.66 20.26 -9.10
C LEU A 561 8.55 18.76 -8.81
N ALA A 562 9.49 18.17 -8.06
CA ALA A 562 9.41 16.78 -7.63
C ALA A 562 8.17 16.53 -6.76
N ALA A 563 7.88 17.43 -5.81
CA ALA A 563 6.69 17.36 -4.99
C ALA A 563 5.40 17.52 -5.82
N LEU A 564 5.39 18.42 -6.81
CA LEU A 564 4.25 18.63 -7.72
C LEU A 564 4.05 17.44 -8.67
N ALA A 565 5.13 16.82 -9.15
CA ALA A 565 5.11 15.59 -9.94
C ALA A 565 4.48 14.46 -9.10
N ALA A 566 4.99 14.25 -7.89
CA ALA A 566 4.48 13.24 -6.97
C ALA A 566 3.01 13.47 -6.60
N ALA A 567 2.60 14.73 -6.39
CA ALA A 567 1.21 15.11 -6.16
C ALA A 567 0.34 14.79 -7.38
N THR A 568 0.77 15.17 -8.58
CA THR A 568 0.05 14.94 -9.85
C THR A 568 -0.06 13.45 -10.15
N GLY A 569 1.01 12.68 -9.99
CA GLY A 569 1.05 11.22 -10.18
C GLY A 569 0.15 10.49 -9.18
N SER A 570 -0.06 11.09 -8.00
CA SER A 570 -0.99 10.64 -6.98
C SER A 570 -2.42 11.20 -7.16
N GLY A 571 -2.69 11.89 -8.26
CA GLY A 571 -4.01 12.42 -8.62
C GLY A 571 -4.46 13.63 -7.83
N TYR A 572 -3.57 14.34 -7.12
CA TYR A 572 -3.87 15.64 -6.52
C TYR A 572 -3.96 16.73 -7.58
N ARG A 573 -4.90 17.64 -7.38
CA ARG A 573 -5.00 18.85 -8.19
C ARG A 573 -3.87 19.80 -7.79
N VAL A 574 -2.98 20.06 -8.72
CA VAL A 574 -1.93 21.06 -8.58
C VAL A 574 -2.46 22.42 -9.03
N ARG A 575 -2.19 23.49 -8.26
CA ARG A 575 -2.53 24.85 -8.66
C ARG A 575 -1.48 25.37 -9.64
N ARG A 576 -1.91 26.05 -10.70
CA ARG A 576 -1.03 26.61 -11.74
C ARG A 576 0.01 27.59 -11.15
N ALA A 577 -0.36 28.34 -10.11
CA ALA A 577 0.55 29.25 -9.42
C ALA A 577 1.79 28.55 -8.81
N TRP A 578 1.66 27.31 -8.32
CA TRP A 578 2.81 26.55 -7.80
C TRP A 578 3.77 26.14 -8.92
N ILE A 579 3.24 25.78 -10.08
CA ILE A 579 4.03 25.45 -11.27
C ILE A 579 4.76 26.71 -11.77
N ALA A 580 4.04 27.84 -11.84
CA ALA A 580 4.62 29.12 -12.23
C ALA A 580 5.71 29.59 -11.25
N GLY A 581 5.46 29.48 -9.95
CA GLY A 581 6.44 29.82 -8.91
C GLY A 581 7.71 28.95 -8.99
N ALA A 582 7.56 27.64 -9.21
CA ALA A 582 8.71 26.77 -9.43
C ALA A 582 9.48 27.13 -10.71
N GLY A 583 8.77 27.49 -11.79
CA GLY A 583 9.38 28.00 -13.01
C GLY A 583 10.17 29.28 -12.79
N LEU A 584 9.63 30.22 -12.01
CA LEU A 584 10.32 31.47 -11.66
C LEU A 584 11.63 31.18 -10.91
N PHE A 585 11.62 30.29 -9.92
CA PHE A 585 12.84 29.90 -9.21
C PHE A 585 13.88 29.24 -10.12
N ALA A 586 13.45 28.41 -11.07
CA ALA A 586 14.36 27.80 -12.05
C ALA A 586 14.95 28.82 -13.03
N CYS A 587 14.18 29.86 -13.38
CA CYS A 587 14.61 30.91 -14.31
C CYS A 587 15.41 32.04 -13.64
N LEU A 588 15.37 32.14 -12.31
CA LEU A 588 15.97 33.27 -11.57
C LEU A 588 17.46 33.49 -11.89
N PRO A 589 18.32 32.46 -12.00
CA PRO A 589 19.73 32.67 -12.36
C PRO A 589 19.89 33.27 -13.76
N ALA A 590 19.11 32.82 -14.74
CA ALA A 590 19.17 33.35 -16.11
C ALA A 590 18.67 34.81 -16.20
N LEU A 591 17.77 35.21 -15.31
CA LEU A 591 17.23 36.57 -15.26
C LEU A 591 18.12 37.55 -14.47
N ALA A 592 18.84 37.05 -13.47
CA ALA A 592 19.59 37.88 -12.53
C ALA A 592 21.10 37.89 -12.79
N SER A 593 21.65 36.94 -13.55
CA SER A 593 23.08 36.83 -13.81
C SER A 593 23.46 37.51 -15.13
N SER A 594 24.71 37.98 -15.21
CA SER A 594 25.26 38.64 -16.39
C SER A 594 26.44 37.85 -16.94
N GLY A 595 26.42 37.54 -18.23
CA GLY A 595 27.57 36.91 -18.90
C GLY A 595 28.80 37.83 -18.96
N PRO A 596 29.97 37.29 -19.36
CA PRO A 596 31.22 38.05 -19.46
C PRO A 596 31.08 39.25 -20.40
N LEU A 597 31.67 40.38 -19.99
CA LEU A 597 31.68 41.64 -20.74
C LEU A 597 32.39 41.44 -22.10
N GLY A 598 31.75 41.82 -23.22
CA GLY A 598 32.38 41.88 -24.55
C GLY A 598 31.84 40.96 -25.65
N SER A 599 30.90 40.04 -25.36
CA SER A 599 30.28 39.20 -26.41
C SER A 599 29.23 39.98 -27.23
N THR A 600 28.99 39.63 -28.50
CA THR A 600 27.97 40.24 -29.39
C THR A 600 26.61 39.52 -29.38
N ALA A 601 26.49 38.38 -28.68
CA ALA A 601 25.26 37.58 -28.64
C ALA A 601 24.08 38.28 -27.87
N PRO A 602 22.83 37.88 -28.11
CA PRO A 602 21.68 38.38 -27.33
C PRO A 602 21.84 38.12 -25.81
N ALA A 603 21.33 38.99 -24.96
CA ALA A 603 21.48 38.89 -23.50
C ALA A 603 20.99 37.53 -22.93
N TRP A 604 19.89 36.98 -23.47
CA TRP A 604 19.36 35.67 -23.07
C TRP A 604 20.27 34.49 -23.45
N ALA A 605 21.09 34.63 -24.49
CA ALA A 605 22.05 33.62 -24.93
C ALA A 605 23.40 33.72 -24.19
N LYS A 606 23.61 34.79 -23.40
CA LYS A 606 24.80 35.06 -22.59
C LYS A 606 24.60 34.80 -21.10
N ALA A 607 23.36 34.72 -20.64
CA ALA A 607 23.07 34.53 -19.23
C ALA A 607 23.32 33.06 -18.81
N PRO A 608 24.10 32.81 -17.75
CA PRO A 608 24.27 31.47 -17.22
C PRO A 608 22.93 30.90 -16.73
N GLY A 609 22.67 29.64 -17.07
CA GLY A 609 21.38 28.98 -16.81
C GLY A 609 20.26 29.30 -17.82
N GLY A 610 20.55 29.98 -18.93
CA GLY A 610 19.59 30.19 -20.02
C GLY A 610 18.99 28.88 -20.59
N PRO A 611 19.81 27.88 -20.97
CA PRO A 611 19.33 26.57 -21.44
C PRO A 611 18.47 25.83 -20.40
N LEU A 612 18.89 25.88 -19.13
CA LEU A 612 18.12 25.39 -17.99
C LEU A 612 16.72 26.03 -17.96
N ALA A 613 16.65 27.36 -17.97
CA ALA A 613 15.39 28.10 -17.93
C ALA A 613 14.47 27.71 -19.10
N ALA A 614 15.00 27.65 -20.32
CA ALA A 614 14.24 27.25 -21.51
C ALA A 614 13.69 25.83 -21.39
N THR A 615 14.53 24.86 -20.99
CA THR A 615 14.14 23.46 -20.85
C THR A 615 13.06 23.29 -19.78
N VAL A 616 13.24 23.94 -18.62
CA VAL A 616 12.24 23.91 -17.55
C VAL A 616 10.93 24.53 -18.05
N LEU A 617 10.95 25.70 -18.69
CA LEU A 617 9.73 26.33 -19.23
C LEU A 617 8.97 25.44 -20.22
N VAL A 618 9.66 24.69 -21.09
CA VAL A 618 9.03 23.70 -21.98
C VAL A 618 8.33 22.61 -21.17
N THR A 619 9.01 22.02 -20.19
CA THR A 619 8.42 20.98 -19.33
C THR A 619 7.21 21.49 -18.54
N LEU A 620 7.27 22.72 -18.02
CA LEU A 620 6.15 23.34 -17.30
C LEU A 620 4.97 23.63 -18.23
N THR A 621 5.23 24.05 -19.46
CA THR A 621 4.19 24.30 -20.46
C THR A 621 3.48 23.00 -20.84
N LEU A 622 4.23 21.93 -21.09
CA LEU A 622 3.68 20.60 -21.32
C LEU A 622 2.85 20.11 -20.11
N ALA A 623 3.33 20.34 -18.89
CA ALA A 623 2.60 20.01 -17.67
C ALA A 623 1.30 20.81 -17.55
N LEU A 624 1.32 22.12 -17.81
CA LEU A 624 0.15 23.00 -17.74
C LEU A 624 -0.92 22.63 -18.79
N VAL A 625 -0.50 22.36 -20.04
CA VAL A 625 -1.40 21.91 -21.13
C VAL A 625 -2.01 20.55 -20.79
N SER A 626 -1.21 19.64 -20.24
CA SER A 626 -1.70 18.33 -19.81
C SER A 626 -2.72 18.46 -18.68
N LEU A 627 -2.44 19.32 -17.68
CA LEU A 627 -3.33 19.56 -16.55
C LEU A 627 -4.61 20.31 -16.94
N SER A 628 -4.58 21.18 -17.96
CA SER A 628 -5.78 21.87 -18.44
C SER A 628 -6.75 20.93 -19.15
N ARG A 629 -6.24 19.84 -19.73
CA ARG A 629 -7.06 18.78 -20.37
C ARG A 629 -7.53 17.72 -19.37
N ALA A 630 -7.12 17.79 -18.11
CA ALA A 630 -7.35 16.73 -17.16
C ALA A 630 -8.79 16.75 -16.61
N ARG A 631 -9.52 15.64 -16.80
CA ARG A 631 -10.87 15.47 -16.24
C ARG A 631 -10.79 15.33 -14.72
N LEU A 632 -11.56 16.17 -14.04
CA LEU A 632 -11.72 16.18 -12.60
C LEU A 632 -12.87 15.24 -12.20
N VAL A 633 -12.62 14.40 -11.19
CA VAL A 633 -13.61 13.51 -10.57
C VAL A 633 -13.87 14.01 -9.16
N HIS A 634 -15.14 14.19 -8.81
CA HIS A 634 -15.56 14.63 -7.49
C HIS A 634 -15.82 13.43 -6.60
N LEU A 635 -15.34 13.50 -5.36
CA LEU A 635 -15.60 12.52 -4.31
C LEU A 635 -16.34 13.17 -3.13
N PRO A 636 -17.35 12.50 -2.56
CA PRO A 636 -17.98 11.27 -3.06
C PRO A 636 -18.64 11.46 -4.45
N GLU A 637 -18.67 10.41 -5.28
CA GLU A 637 -19.34 10.46 -6.59
C GLU A 637 -20.84 10.61 -6.35
N ALA A 638 -21.49 11.65 -6.90
CA ALA A 638 -22.93 11.82 -6.74
C ALA A 638 -23.66 10.53 -7.11
N SER A 639 -24.70 10.17 -6.34
CA SER A 639 -25.59 9.09 -6.75
C SER A 639 -26.05 9.43 -8.17
N SER A 640 -25.76 8.56 -9.14
CA SER A 640 -26.40 8.67 -10.43
C SER A 640 -27.88 8.52 -10.14
N ASN A 641 -28.61 9.63 -10.15
CA ASN A 641 -30.05 9.59 -10.03
C ASN A 641 -30.57 8.79 -11.23
N CYS A 642 -30.75 7.48 -11.07
CA CYS A 642 -31.95 6.86 -11.61
C CYS A 642 -33.08 7.59 -10.89
N SER A 643 -33.56 8.67 -11.51
CA SER A 643 -34.90 9.15 -11.19
C SER A 643 -35.81 7.93 -11.34
N PRO A 644 -36.60 7.56 -10.32
CA PRO A 644 -37.74 6.72 -10.58
C PRO A 644 -38.66 7.58 -11.44
N SER A 645 -38.53 7.48 -12.76
CA SER A 645 -39.60 7.88 -13.65
C SER A 645 -40.75 6.94 -13.32
N VAL A 646 -41.62 7.40 -12.42
CA VAL A 646 -42.94 6.84 -12.21
C VAL A 646 -43.57 6.77 -13.61
N PRO A 647 -43.86 5.57 -14.16
CA PRO A 647 -44.70 5.50 -15.33
C PRO A 647 -46.08 5.92 -14.85
N THR A 648 -46.48 7.14 -15.18
CA THR A 648 -47.88 7.56 -15.09
C THR A 648 -48.70 6.59 -15.91
N ALA A 649 -49.50 5.79 -15.22
CA ALA A 649 -50.55 4.99 -15.81
C ALA A 649 -51.55 5.90 -16.53
N GLY A 650 -51.96 5.49 -17.74
CA GLY A 650 -53.22 5.90 -18.35
C GLY A 650 -53.10 6.85 -19.54
N LYS A 651 -53.04 6.27 -20.75
CA LYS A 651 -54.03 6.56 -21.81
C LYS A 651 -54.00 5.46 -22.88
N ALA A 652 -55.17 4.88 -23.12
CA ALA A 652 -55.41 3.78 -24.02
C ALA A 652 -55.83 4.27 -25.43
N LEU A 653 -55.46 3.44 -26.42
CA LEU A 653 -56.09 3.19 -27.75
C LEU A 653 -55.92 4.24 -28.88
N PRO A 654 -56.05 3.87 -30.19
CA PRO A 654 -56.55 2.59 -30.74
C PRO A 654 -55.73 1.92 -31.88
N HIS A 655 -56.19 0.71 -32.20
CA HIS A 655 -55.93 -0.14 -33.36
C HIS A 655 -55.74 0.55 -34.73
N SER A 656 -54.83 -0.02 -35.52
CA SER A 656 -54.94 -0.06 -36.99
C SER A 656 -54.40 -1.41 -37.50
N ARG A 657 -55.05 -1.93 -38.54
CA ARG A 657 -55.10 -3.31 -39.06
C ARG A 657 -54.51 -3.34 -40.48
N ARG A 658 -54.17 -4.55 -40.97
CA ARG A 658 -53.89 -4.98 -42.37
C ARG A 658 -52.49 -4.66 -42.91
N SER A 659 -51.82 -5.44 -43.77
CA SER A 659 -52.04 -6.68 -44.54
C SER A 659 -50.63 -7.14 -45.01
N ALA A 660 -50.20 -8.39 -44.86
CA ALA A 660 -50.09 -9.42 -45.94
C ALA A 660 -49.78 -8.87 -47.35
N ASP A 661 -48.60 -9.16 -47.92
CA ASP A 661 -48.37 -10.26 -48.90
C ASP A 661 -46.90 -10.31 -49.40
N ASP A 662 -46.61 -11.37 -50.14
CA ASP A 662 -45.40 -11.81 -50.86
C ASP A 662 -44.38 -12.69 -50.08
N VAL A 663 -44.43 -14.04 -50.08
CA VAL A 663 -44.59 -15.12 -51.11
C VAL A 663 -43.23 -15.67 -51.60
N GLU A 664 -43.00 -16.93 -51.17
CA GLU A 664 -42.34 -18.07 -51.87
C GLU A 664 -40.86 -17.98 -52.32
N SER A 665 -40.06 -19.04 -52.35
CA SER A 665 -40.29 -20.50 -52.27
C SER A 665 -38.96 -21.27 -52.12
N GLY A 666 -39.07 -22.54 -51.73
CA GLY A 666 -38.07 -23.61 -51.98
C GLY A 666 -37.58 -24.33 -50.70
N VAL A 667 -38.34 -25.21 -50.02
CA VAL A 667 -38.73 -26.60 -50.39
C VAL A 667 -37.51 -27.45 -50.75
N ARG A 668 -37.01 -28.37 -49.91
CA ARG A 668 -37.43 -29.79 -49.69
C ARG A 668 -36.37 -30.41 -48.76
N ALA A 669 -36.54 -31.48 -47.99
CA ALA A 669 -37.66 -32.28 -47.50
C ALA A 669 -37.07 -33.43 -46.65
N GLY A 670 -37.91 -34.02 -45.78
CA GLY A 670 -37.72 -35.33 -45.16
C GLY A 670 -37.07 -35.25 -43.78
N GLY A 671 -37.79 -35.36 -42.65
CA GLY A 671 -38.78 -36.38 -42.30
C GLY A 671 -38.04 -37.64 -41.80
N ARG A 672 -38.32 -38.26 -40.66
CA ARG A 672 -39.47 -38.32 -39.75
C ARG A 672 -39.02 -39.16 -38.53
N LEU A 673 -39.66 -38.90 -37.37
CA LEU A 673 -40.16 -39.85 -36.35
C LEU A 673 -39.17 -40.86 -35.73
N ALA A 674 -39.30 -41.34 -34.50
CA ALA A 674 -40.07 -41.08 -33.30
C ALA A 674 -39.47 -42.04 -32.24
N GLY A 675 -39.71 -41.80 -30.95
CA GLY A 675 -39.61 -42.85 -29.95
C GLY A 675 -38.78 -42.49 -28.72
N ALA A 676 -39.45 -41.89 -27.74
CA ALA A 676 -39.18 -42.19 -26.33
C ALA A 676 -39.87 -43.53 -25.98
N PRO A 677 -39.78 -44.07 -24.74
CA PRO A 677 -38.74 -44.00 -23.70
C PRO A 677 -38.35 -45.42 -23.19
N ARG A 678 -37.32 -45.57 -22.33
CA ARG A 678 -37.42 -46.46 -21.15
C ARG A 678 -36.32 -46.29 -20.09
N ILE A 679 -36.75 -46.67 -18.90
CA ILE A 679 -36.23 -46.53 -17.53
C ILE A 679 -35.17 -47.60 -17.21
N THR A 680 -34.49 -47.42 -16.08
CA THR A 680 -33.63 -48.34 -15.26
C THR A 680 -32.13 -48.25 -15.61
N ARG A 681 -31.21 -48.04 -14.66
CA ARG A 681 -31.16 -48.34 -13.22
C ARG A 681 -30.40 -47.24 -12.46
#